data_AF-A0A1F9RXW4-F1
#
_entry.id   AF-A0A1F9RXW4-F1
#
_cell.length_a   1.000
_cell.length_b   1.000
_cell.length_c   1.000
_cell.angle_alpha   90.00
_cell.angle_beta   90.00
_cell.angle_gamma   90.00
#
_symmetry.space_group_name_H-M   'P 1'
#
loop_
_entity.id
_entity.type
_entity.pdbx_description
1 polymer ?
#
loop_
_entity_poly.entity_id
_entity_poly.type
_entity_poly.pdbx_seq_one_letter_code
_entity_poly.pdbx_strand_id
1 'polypeptide(L)'
;MSGAAAPGAHFDGSKDYVSDMTQRPIRGLSSGQLDLTTLREAKSLLGDGTNLPDGSPILPFVFRLTDGGVVTAPAAGLEGFLFGETGISASRGSGAISHHYQDYLNYIDALLAPVAWAVGARHEIRRIDASTTNPAEKYQRLMTFVAQYTAALRRQVAASDGAAWVRTARIYEIFPRAFNLAGKRAAEGRSSGSSSRFFADFGTRDLDAIRNQGFDAIWVMGIFPIGERNRSGTGGGSPYSIMDHDAVHPDLGTRDEFRAFTARAHAAGLRVIIDFVPNHTSMDSKLLNTDPRFFVGKPAEPGRPDPPEGYFAHRDLKGGRDWWIRNGAFLYGGSRAYWNDTAQVDYSNPIFRREMIRIVKRWVADCGVDGFRVDMAYLDLNDFFRQTWGFELGGPMPEREFMEELTTEVKSQFPGTAFIAEGYDRWDDLSKAGFDLIYSKNSMERPGGHQGWYDSLASRDPGQIREAIRRASYLHWQEGASGGLSFIGNHDEASPQRAFGPWTGGASFLTLMMPGGLLFYGSQEVGFDQPDPREPKSIPFGVPVEIDWKADPSVKRFYDETFRLSGWLRAELGEADVEALPWEGDPQWVGYLLKPRRPKPGGPKAVAVLANPTGGNVDVRFRQPQLGIDYSGTLAPFGYDLARF
;
A
#
# COMPACT_ATOMS: atom_id res chain seq x y z
N MET A 1 43.05 39.44 32.34
CA MET A 1 43.70 38.12 32.51
C MET A 1 42.61 37.19 33.04
N SER A 2 41.85 36.56 32.14
CA SER A 2 42.08 35.22 31.57
C SER A 2 41.74 34.09 32.54
N GLY A 3 40.58 33.47 32.30
CA GLY A 3 40.18 32.17 32.83
C GLY A 3 39.06 31.64 31.95
N ALA A 4 39.42 30.94 30.88
CA ALA A 4 38.51 30.41 29.87
C ALA A 4 37.57 29.36 30.47
N ALA A 5 36.28 29.46 30.16
CA ALA A 5 35.29 28.43 30.44
C ALA A 5 35.39 27.34 29.36
N ALA A 6 35.52 26.08 29.78
CA ALA A 6 35.58 24.92 28.89
C ALA A 6 34.20 24.62 28.27
N PRO A 7 34.13 24.23 26.98
CA PRO A 7 32.90 23.74 26.35
C PRO A 7 32.74 22.23 26.53
N GLY A 8 31.50 21.79 26.78
CA GLY A 8 31.05 20.42 26.52
C GLY A 8 31.23 19.41 27.65
N ALA A 9 30.24 19.35 28.56
CA ALA A 9 29.89 18.07 29.19
C ALA A 9 28.62 17.57 28.47
N HIS A 10 28.75 16.46 27.74
CA HIS A 10 27.61 15.77 27.17
C HIS A 10 26.75 15.20 28.29
N PHE A 11 25.45 15.47 28.22
CA PHE A 11 24.40 14.90 29.04
C PHE A 11 24.19 13.41 28.66
N ASP A 12 24.11 12.52 29.65
CA ASP A 12 24.19 11.06 29.49
C ASP A 12 22.84 10.32 29.58
N GLY A 13 21.72 11.06 29.67
CA GLY A 13 20.39 10.47 29.73
C GLY A 13 20.03 9.82 31.08
N SER A 14 20.80 10.03 32.16
CA SER A 14 20.55 9.37 33.46
C SER A 14 19.49 10.04 34.37
N LYS A 15 18.85 11.14 33.95
CA LYS A 15 17.77 11.79 34.70
C LYS A 15 16.45 11.82 33.93
N ASP A 16 15.57 10.88 34.27
CA ASP A 16 14.17 10.85 33.84
C ASP A 16 13.39 12.03 34.44
N TYR A 17 13.12 13.07 33.64
CA TYR A 17 12.16 14.12 33.99
C TYR A 17 10.71 13.76 33.57
N VAL A 18 10.55 12.66 32.83
CA VAL A 18 9.29 12.03 32.42
C VAL A 18 9.45 10.55 32.72
N SER A 19 8.55 9.95 33.51
CA SER A 19 8.61 8.52 33.80
C SER A 19 8.53 7.72 32.49
N ASP A 20 9.43 6.76 32.27
CA ASP A 20 9.43 5.92 31.07
C ASP A 20 8.04 5.29 30.80
N MET A 21 7.37 5.78 29.76
CA MET A 21 6.08 5.27 29.30
C MET A 21 6.23 4.16 28.25
N THR A 22 7.45 3.88 27.78
CA THR A 22 7.72 2.93 26.69
C THR A 22 7.51 1.47 27.07
N GLN A 23 7.07 1.17 28.29
CA GLN A 23 6.65 -0.18 28.68
C GLN A 23 5.25 -0.23 29.30
N ARG A 24 4.59 0.92 29.44
CA ARG A 24 3.28 1.01 30.09
C ARG A 24 2.18 1.23 29.06
N PRO A 25 0.97 0.67 29.28
CA PRO A 25 -0.22 1.06 28.51
C PRO A 25 -0.47 2.57 28.64
N ILE A 26 -1.02 3.18 27.58
CA ILE A 26 -1.46 4.57 27.64
C ILE A 26 -2.59 4.70 28.65
N ARG A 27 -2.48 5.67 29.56
CA ARG A 27 -3.53 5.94 30.54
C ARG A 27 -4.82 6.34 29.82
N GLY A 28 -5.92 5.64 30.12
CA GLY A 28 -7.21 5.84 29.45
C GLY A 28 -7.50 4.81 28.35
N LEU A 29 -6.48 4.03 27.94
CA LEU A 29 -6.64 2.87 27.06
C LEU A 29 -6.63 1.57 27.86
N SER A 30 -7.22 0.52 27.29
CA SER A 30 -7.13 -0.82 27.84
C SER A 30 -5.66 -1.29 27.87
N SER A 31 -5.31 -2.16 28.82
CA SER A 31 -4.00 -2.80 28.87
C SER A 31 -3.86 -3.97 27.88
N GLY A 32 -4.97 -4.37 27.25
CA GLY A 32 -5.04 -5.48 26.30
C GLY A 32 -5.19 -4.97 24.86
N GLN A 33 -5.86 -5.76 24.02
CA GLN A 33 -6.19 -5.34 22.66
C GLN A 33 -7.17 -4.15 22.68
N LEU A 34 -6.94 -3.20 21.79
CA LEU A 34 -7.85 -2.10 21.53
C LEU A 34 -9.07 -2.64 20.78
N ASP A 35 -10.27 -2.19 21.15
CA ASP A 35 -11.44 -2.39 20.29
C ASP A 35 -11.25 -1.63 18.95
N LEU A 36 -12.05 -1.98 17.94
CA LEU A 36 -11.87 -1.46 16.59
C LEU A 36 -12.02 0.07 16.50
N THR A 37 -12.92 0.67 17.27
CA THR A 37 -13.12 2.12 17.29
C THR A 37 -11.89 2.80 17.85
N THR A 38 -11.44 2.35 19.02
CA THR A 38 -10.24 2.86 19.70
C THR A 38 -8.98 2.64 18.86
N LEU A 39 -8.87 1.49 18.16
CA LEU A 39 -7.77 1.20 17.24
C LEU A 39 -7.73 2.19 16.08
N ARG A 40 -8.89 2.51 15.47
CA ARG A 40 -8.98 3.51 14.39
C ARG A 40 -8.56 4.90 14.88
N GLU A 41 -9.05 5.33 16.03
CA GLU A 41 -8.65 6.61 16.64
C GLU A 41 -7.14 6.67 16.91
N ALA A 42 -6.57 5.61 17.48
CA ALA A 42 -5.15 5.49 17.76
C ALA A 42 -4.31 5.55 16.47
N LYS A 43 -4.77 4.86 15.40
CA LYS A 43 -4.15 4.89 14.07
C LYS A 43 -4.18 6.31 13.48
N SER A 44 -5.33 6.97 13.46
CA SER A 44 -5.43 8.36 12.99
C SER A 44 -4.52 9.31 13.78
N LEU A 45 -4.45 9.19 15.10
CA LEU A 45 -3.60 10.02 15.94
C LEU A 45 -2.10 9.81 15.67
N LEU A 46 -1.70 8.58 15.35
CA LEU A 46 -0.33 8.24 14.96
C LEU A 46 0.02 8.69 13.54
N GLY A 47 -0.80 8.36 12.55
CA GLY A 47 -0.47 8.47 11.13
C GLY A 47 -1.13 9.65 10.42
N ASP A 48 -2.41 9.50 10.05
CA ASP A 48 -3.11 10.41 9.12
C ASP A 48 -3.52 11.77 9.72
N GLY A 49 -3.46 11.91 11.04
CA GLY A 49 -3.97 13.05 11.79
C GLY A 49 -5.46 12.94 12.14
N THR A 50 -5.90 13.78 13.08
CA THR A 50 -7.29 13.88 13.53
C THR A 50 -8.00 15.05 12.86
N ASN A 51 -9.33 15.10 12.96
CA ASN A 51 -10.09 16.29 12.57
C ASN A 51 -10.14 17.30 13.72
N LEU A 52 -9.99 18.58 13.41
CA LEU A 52 -10.17 19.69 14.33
C LEU A 52 -11.66 19.81 14.77
N PRO A 53 -11.96 20.58 15.83
CA PRO A 53 -13.34 20.72 16.33
C PRO A 53 -14.36 21.25 15.31
N ASP A 54 -13.90 21.96 14.28
CA ASP A 54 -14.73 22.45 13.17
C ASP A 54 -14.94 21.40 12.05
N GLY A 55 -14.40 20.19 12.23
CA GLY A 55 -14.47 19.09 11.28
C GLY A 55 -13.39 19.09 10.21
N SER A 56 -12.56 20.14 10.12
CA SER A 56 -11.48 20.19 9.13
C SER A 56 -10.33 19.24 9.49
N PRO A 57 -9.66 18.60 8.52
CA PRO A 57 -8.52 17.73 8.81
C PRO A 57 -7.32 18.54 9.29
N ILE A 58 -6.62 18.05 10.31
CA ILE A 58 -5.31 18.62 10.67
C ILE A 58 -4.31 18.34 9.54
N LEU A 59 -3.52 19.35 9.17
CA LEU A 59 -2.52 19.24 8.11
C LEU A 59 -1.15 18.83 8.67
N PRO A 60 -0.25 18.28 7.83
CA PRO A 60 1.14 18.03 8.23
C PRO A 60 1.83 19.27 8.77
N PHE A 61 2.56 19.12 9.88
CA PHE A 61 3.28 20.21 10.50
C PHE A 61 4.38 20.76 9.59
N VAL A 62 4.58 22.07 9.58
CA VAL A 62 5.65 22.74 8.82
C VAL A 62 6.69 23.30 9.79
N PHE A 63 7.85 22.66 9.84
CA PHE A 63 8.99 23.10 10.61
C PHE A 63 9.63 24.32 9.96
N ARG A 64 9.77 25.40 10.72
CA ARG A 64 10.54 26.60 10.32
C ARG A 64 11.95 26.49 10.86
N LEU A 65 12.92 26.61 9.98
CA LEU A 65 14.34 26.51 10.30
C LEU A 65 14.91 27.89 10.63
N THR A 66 15.97 27.92 11.44
CA THR A 66 16.69 29.17 11.78
C THR A 66 17.29 29.90 10.58
N ASP A 67 17.53 29.19 9.47
CA ASP A 67 18.03 29.77 8.20
C ASP A 67 16.92 30.32 7.29
N GLY A 68 15.66 30.31 7.76
CA GLY A 68 14.48 30.73 6.99
C GLY A 68 13.89 29.65 6.09
N GLY A 69 14.51 28.46 6.03
CA GLY A 69 13.96 27.30 5.31
C GLY A 69 12.73 26.72 6.00
N VAL A 70 11.98 25.91 5.25
CA VAL A 70 10.85 25.14 5.78
C VAL A 70 10.96 23.67 5.39
N VAL A 71 10.53 22.81 6.30
CA VAL A 71 10.44 21.36 6.06
C VAL A 71 9.04 20.91 6.50
N THR A 72 8.32 20.22 5.62
CA THR A 72 6.99 19.70 5.94
C THR A 72 7.11 18.27 6.45
N ALA A 73 6.40 17.94 7.53
CA ALA A 73 6.30 16.58 8.04
C ALA A 73 5.70 15.65 6.96
N PRO A 74 6.11 14.38 6.88
CA PRO A 74 5.60 13.46 5.85
C PRO A 74 4.12 13.10 6.02
N ALA A 75 3.56 13.23 7.23
CA ALA A 75 2.15 13.08 7.55
C ALA A 75 1.75 13.96 8.76
N ALA A 76 0.45 14.02 9.06
CA ALA A 76 -0.13 14.92 10.06
C ALA A 76 -0.23 14.35 11.49
N GLY A 77 -0.09 13.03 11.65
CA GLY A 77 -0.09 12.40 12.97
C GLY A 77 1.24 12.56 13.72
N LEU A 78 1.27 12.02 14.95
CA LEU A 78 2.45 12.06 15.82
C LEU A 78 3.69 11.42 15.18
N GLU A 79 3.51 10.37 14.37
CA GLU A 79 4.60 9.68 13.67
C GLU A 79 5.22 10.60 12.61
N GLY A 80 4.39 11.28 11.82
CA GLY A 80 4.88 12.23 10.82
C GLY A 80 5.62 13.39 11.46
N PHE A 81 5.05 13.99 12.51
CA PHE A 81 5.72 15.04 13.28
C PHE A 81 7.07 14.58 13.84
N LEU A 82 7.10 13.45 14.54
CA LEU A 82 8.33 12.94 15.17
C LEU A 82 9.40 12.58 14.13
N PHE A 83 9.00 11.94 13.02
CA PHE A 83 9.94 11.59 11.95
C PHE A 83 10.57 12.82 11.32
N GLY A 84 9.77 13.85 11.02
CA GLY A 84 10.25 15.12 10.47
C GLY A 84 11.19 15.84 11.44
N GLU A 85 10.80 15.94 12.71
CA GLU A 85 11.61 16.57 13.75
C GLU A 85 12.97 15.86 13.91
N THR A 86 12.95 14.53 14.07
CA THR A 86 14.18 13.75 14.30
C THR A 86 15.11 13.80 13.09
N GLY A 87 14.56 13.77 11.87
CA GLY A 87 15.35 13.92 10.64
C GLY A 87 16.06 15.27 10.54
N ILE A 88 15.38 16.36 10.92
CA ILE A 88 15.98 17.70 10.94
C ILE A 88 17.02 17.79 12.06
N SER A 89 16.69 17.34 13.27
CA SER A 89 17.59 17.37 14.42
C SER A 89 18.86 16.55 14.19
N ALA A 90 18.77 15.40 13.51
CA ALA A 90 19.93 14.58 13.17
C ALA A 90 20.83 15.23 12.10
N SER A 91 20.25 15.92 11.12
CA SER A 91 21.00 16.50 9.99
C SER A 91 21.53 17.91 10.25
N ARG A 92 20.83 18.72 11.05
CA ARG A 92 21.11 20.14 11.29
C ARG A 92 21.29 20.52 12.75
N GLY A 93 21.11 19.58 13.67
CA GLY A 93 21.07 19.82 15.11
C GLY A 93 19.72 20.40 15.57
N SER A 94 19.29 20.05 16.79
CA SER A 94 18.00 20.50 17.33
C SER A 94 17.89 22.04 17.49
N GLY A 95 19.02 22.74 17.57
CA GLY A 95 19.06 24.21 17.57
C GLY A 95 18.42 24.83 16.34
N ALA A 96 18.41 24.13 15.19
CA ALA A 96 17.82 24.63 13.95
C ALA A 96 16.30 24.81 14.03
N ILE A 97 15.61 24.18 14.98
CA ILE A 97 14.15 24.14 15.06
C ILE A 97 13.59 24.43 16.46
N SER A 98 14.32 24.12 17.53
CA SER A 98 13.84 24.21 18.93
C SER A 98 13.29 25.57 19.36
N HIS A 99 13.64 26.68 18.69
CA HIS A 99 13.13 28.02 18.98
C HIS A 99 11.62 28.18 18.73
N HIS A 100 11.01 27.30 17.93
CA HIS A 100 9.58 27.28 17.62
C HIS A 100 8.78 26.28 18.48
N TYR A 101 9.32 25.82 19.61
CA TYR A 101 8.67 24.75 20.41
C TYR A 101 7.23 25.04 20.85
N GLN A 102 6.83 26.32 20.97
CA GLN A 102 5.45 26.68 21.31
C GLN A 102 4.47 26.25 20.21
N ASP A 103 4.88 26.37 18.94
CA ASP A 103 4.07 25.90 17.81
C ASP A 103 3.90 24.38 17.87
N TYR A 104 4.87 23.66 18.43
CA TYR A 104 4.84 22.20 18.57
C TYR A 104 3.85 21.80 19.65
N LEU A 105 3.89 22.48 20.80
CA LEU A 105 2.91 22.30 21.88
C LEU A 105 1.48 22.51 21.37
N ASN A 106 1.25 23.61 20.63
CA ASN A 106 -0.06 23.93 20.07
C ASN A 106 -0.53 22.87 19.07
N TYR A 107 0.36 22.45 18.16
CA TYR A 107 0.05 21.42 17.17
C TYR A 107 -0.29 20.09 17.81
N ILE A 108 0.52 19.62 18.76
CA ILE A 108 0.32 18.34 19.43
C ILE A 108 -0.93 18.38 20.31
N ASP A 109 -1.19 19.47 21.05
CA ASP A 109 -2.44 19.59 21.82
C ASP A 109 -3.67 19.57 20.91
N ALA A 110 -3.62 20.24 19.75
CA ALA A 110 -4.69 20.24 18.76
C ALA A 110 -4.92 18.85 18.15
N LEU A 111 -3.85 18.11 17.85
CA LEU A 111 -3.92 16.73 17.36
C LEU A 111 -4.51 15.76 18.40
N LEU A 112 -4.19 15.94 19.68
CA LEU A 112 -4.71 15.09 20.75
C LEU A 112 -6.13 15.47 21.18
N ALA A 113 -6.57 16.71 20.92
CA ALA A 113 -7.83 17.25 21.44
C ALA A 113 -9.10 16.46 21.10
N PRO A 114 -9.27 15.91 19.89
CA PRO A 114 -10.47 15.17 19.50
C PRO A 114 -10.59 13.80 20.18
N VAL A 115 -9.50 13.29 20.75
CA VAL A 115 -9.41 11.93 21.27
C VAL A 115 -9.60 11.93 22.78
N ALA A 116 -10.75 11.44 23.26
CA ALA A 116 -11.16 11.57 24.66
C ALA A 116 -10.16 10.91 25.64
N TRP A 117 -9.64 9.73 25.30
CA TRP A 117 -8.66 9.02 26.13
C TRP A 117 -7.27 9.69 26.16
N ALA A 118 -6.98 10.63 25.25
CA ALA A 118 -5.72 11.38 25.22
C ALA A 118 -5.64 12.53 26.23
N VAL A 119 -6.67 12.75 27.07
CA VAL A 119 -6.71 13.82 28.07
C VAL A 119 -5.49 13.84 29.01
N GLY A 120 -4.97 12.66 29.37
CA GLY A 120 -3.77 12.53 30.20
C GLY A 120 -2.52 13.09 29.51
N ALA A 121 -2.37 12.84 28.20
CA ALA A 121 -1.27 13.35 27.40
C ALA A 121 -1.35 14.88 27.26
N ARG A 122 -2.55 15.41 27.03
CA ARG A 122 -2.78 16.86 26.97
C ARG A 122 -2.45 17.57 28.29
N HIS A 123 -2.78 16.95 29.42
CA HIS A 123 -2.41 17.49 30.73
C HIS A 123 -0.88 17.56 30.90
N GLU A 124 -0.15 16.55 30.43
CA GLU A 124 1.31 16.54 30.50
C GLU A 124 1.95 17.61 29.61
N ILE A 125 1.44 17.81 28.39
CA ILE A 125 1.86 18.90 27.49
C ILE A 125 1.68 20.27 28.17
N ARG A 126 0.50 20.52 28.76
CA ARG A 126 0.23 21.77 29.49
C ARG A 126 1.13 21.93 30.72
N ARG A 127 1.50 20.85 31.39
CA ARG A 127 2.44 20.88 32.52
C ARG A 127 3.87 21.24 32.09
N ILE A 128 4.31 20.73 30.94
CA ILE A 128 5.60 21.11 30.34
C ILE A 128 5.57 22.59 29.98
N ASP A 129 4.51 23.05 29.32
CA ASP A 129 4.34 24.45 28.93
C ASP A 129 4.34 25.41 30.13
N ALA A 130 3.58 25.07 31.18
CA ALA A 130 3.47 25.89 32.40
C ALA A 130 4.72 25.85 33.30
N SER A 131 5.71 24.99 33.01
CA SER A 131 6.90 24.89 33.86
C SER A 131 7.82 26.12 33.77
N THR A 132 8.57 26.40 34.83
CA THR A 132 9.46 27.57 34.93
C THR A 132 10.85 27.34 34.30
N THR A 133 11.06 26.21 33.62
CA THR A 133 12.33 25.87 32.97
C THR A 133 12.56 26.71 31.71
N ASN A 134 13.80 26.80 31.25
CA ASN A 134 14.11 27.54 30.03
C ASN A 134 13.52 26.86 28.76
N PRO A 135 13.37 27.58 27.63
CA PRO A 135 12.77 27.05 26.41
C PRO A 135 13.42 25.78 25.86
N ALA A 136 14.75 25.67 25.91
CA ALA A 136 15.47 24.50 25.39
C ALA A 136 15.13 23.26 26.22
N GLU A 137 15.04 23.39 27.54
CA GLU A 137 14.63 22.30 28.43
C GLU A 137 13.16 21.91 28.23
N LYS A 138 12.26 22.88 27.99
CA LYS A 138 10.86 22.59 27.66
C LYS A 138 10.75 21.80 26.36
N TYR A 139 11.48 22.20 25.32
CA TYR A 139 11.54 21.49 24.05
C TYR A 139 12.04 20.05 24.25
N GLN A 140 13.14 19.84 24.98
CA GLN A 140 13.68 18.50 25.23
C GLN A 140 12.68 17.62 25.99
N ARG A 141 12.00 18.17 27.01
CA ARG A 141 10.96 17.46 27.76
C ARG A 141 9.75 17.12 26.89
N LEU A 142 9.32 18.04 26.02
CA LEU A 142 8.25 17.81 25.06
C LEU A 142 8.60 16.69 24.09
N MET A 143 9.75 16.76 23.44
CA MET A 143 10.15 15.77 22.45
C MET A 143 10.38 14.39 23.08
N THR A 144 10.93 14.34 24.29
CA THR A 144 11.03 13.10 25.07
C THR A 144 9.65 12.51 25.34
N PHE A 145 8.71 13.32 25.81
CA PHE A 145 7.33 12.88 26.07
C PHE A 145 6.64 12.36 24.80
N VAL A 146 6.71 13.12 23.70
CA VAL A 146 6.11 12.73 22.41
C VAL A 146 6.72 11.43 21.91
N ALA A 147 8.05 11.29 21.93
CA ALA A 147 8.71 10.06 21.50
C ALA A 147 8.25 8.85 22.32
N GLN A 148 8.19 8.98 23.65
CA GLN A 148 7.75 7.90 24.53
C GLN A 148 6.26 7.55 24.34
N TYR A 149 5.40 8.57 24.21
CA TYR A 149 3.97 8.40 24.00
C TYR A 149 3.68 7.74 22.66
N THR A 150 4.28 8.23 21.58
CA THR A 150 4.19 7.67 20.23
C THR A 150 4.66 6.22 20.22
N ALA A 151 5.83 5.93 20.80
CA ALA A 151 6.33 4.56 20.89
C ALA A 151 5.36 3.64 21.65
N ALA A 152 4.75 4.13 22.73
CA ALA A 152 3.79 3.35 23.49
C ALA A 152 2.49 3.06 22.75
N LEU A 153 1.92 4.06 22.09
CA LEU A 153 0.72 3.90 21.29
C LEU A 153 0.98 2.99 20.08
N ARG A 154 2.12 3.15 19.40
CA ARG A 154 2.54 2.27 18.30
C ARG A 154 2.55 0.79 18.68
N ARG A 155 3.10 0.45 19.86
CA ARG A 155 3.08 -0.94 20.35
C ARG A 155 1.68 -1.47 20.58
N GLN A 156 0.76 -0.64 21.10
CA GLN A 156 -0.63 -1.04 21.30
C GLN A 156 -1.37 -1.24 19.98
N VAL A 157 -1.14 -0.36 19.00
CA VAL A 157 -1.68 -0.49 17.64
C VAL A 157 -1.16 -1.77 16.99
N ALA A 158 0.16 -2.00 16.98
CA ALA A 158 0.76 -3.20 16.40
C ALA A 158 0.27 -4.50 17.06
N ALA A 159 -0.03 -4.49 18.36
CA ALA A 159 -0.58 -5.64 19.08
C ALA A 159 -2.10 -5.88 18.84
N SER A 160 -2.81 -4.87 18.33
CA SER A 160 -4.27 -4.89 18.16
C SER A 160 -4.70 -5.00 16.70
N ASP A 161 -3.86 -4.58 15.76
CA ASP A 161 -4.15 -4.61 14.32
C ASP A 161 -3.92 -6.02 13.74
N GLY A 162 -5.00 -6.79 13.63
CA GLY A 162 -4.95 -8.15 13.08
C GLY A 162 -4.50 -8.20 11.61
N ALA A 163 -4.62 -7.11 10.86
CA ALA A 163 -4.21 -7.02 9.46
C ALA A 163 -2.75 -6.59 9.29
N ALA A 164 -2.02 -6.29 10.38
CA ALA A 164 -0.63 -5.80 10.33
C ALA A 164 0.34 -6.71 9.56
N TRP A 165 0.02 -8.01 9.41
CA TRP A 165 0.80 -8.96 8.61
C TRP A 165 1.06 -8.46 7.19
N VAL A 166 0.09 -7.78 6.57
CA VAL A 166 0.20 -7.34 5.16
C VAL A 166 1.25 -6.25 4.98
N ARG A 167 1.52 -5.45 6.02
CA ARG A 167 2.47 -4.32 5.98
C ARG A 167 3.91 -4.74 5.69
N THR A 168 4.22 -6.01 5.91
CA THR A 168 5.55 -6.60 5.65
C THR A 168 5.47 -7.82 4.73
N ALA A 169 4.29 -8.08 4.15
CA ALA A 169 4.06 -9.24 3.31
C ALA A 169 4.69 -9.05 1.93
N ARG A 170 5.30 -10.13 1.45
CA ARG A 170 5.69 -10.26 0.05
C ARG A 170 4.60 -11.03 -0.69
N ILE A 171 3.91 -10.36 -1.60
CA ILE A 171 2.74 -10.84 -2.32
C ILE A 171 3.15 -11.28 -3.71
N TYR A 172 2.88 -12.54 -4.04
CA TYR A 172 3.03 -13.08 -5.40
C TYR A 172 1.69 -13.02 -6.13
N GLU A 173 1.57 -12.11 -7.09
CA GLU A 173 0.38 -11.97 -7.91
C GLU A 173 0.42 -12.94 -9.09
N ILE A 174 -0.72 -13.57 -9.38
CA ILE A 174 -0.84 -14.55 -10.46
C ILE A 174 -2.15 -14.31 -11.21
N PHE A 175 -2.05 -14.31 -12.55
CA PHE A 175 -3.23 -14.30 -13.42
C PHE A 175 -3.58 -15.72 -13.88
N PRO A 176 -4.62 -16.37 -13.32
CA PRO A 176 -4.90 -17.79 -13.55
C PRO A 176 -5.15 -18.17 -15.01
N ARG A 177 -5.76 -17.28 -15.80
CA ARG A 177 -6.09 -17.57 -17.22
C ARG A 177 -4.85 -17.63 -18.11
N ALA A 178 -3.81 -16.87 -17.79
CA ALA A 178 -2.54 -16.88 -18.51
C ALA A 178 -1.53 -17.84 -17.89
N PHE A 179 -1.72 -18.22 -16.61
CA PHE A 179 -0.83 -19.13 -15.92
C PHE A 179 -0.91 -20.52 -16.55
N ASN A 180 0.00 -20.74 -17.48
CA ASN A 180 0.03 -21.93 -18.30
C ASN A 180 0.10 -23.19 -17.45
N LEU A 181 -0.96 -23.97 -17.57
CA LEU A 181 -1.09 -25.27 -16.97
C LEU A 181 -0.33 -26.32 -17.79
N ALA A 182 -0.26 -26.23 -19.11
CA ALA A 182 0.46 -27.17 -19.96
C ALA A 182 1.99 -27.17 -19.74
N GLY A 183 2.64 -26.01 -19.57
CA GLY A 183 4.11 -25.91 -19.44
C GLY A 183 4.71 -26.54 -18.17
N LYS A 184 3.98 -26.49 -17.04
CA LYS A 184 4.33 -27.20 -15.79
C LYS A 184 3.66 -28.58 -15.66
N ARG A 185 2.49 -28.81 -16.29
CA ARG A 185 1.78 -30.11 -16.20
C ARG A 185 2.17 -31.12 -17.27
N ALA A 186 2.88 -30.72 -18.32
CA ALA A 186 3.57 -31.62 -19.26
C ALA A 186 4.94 -32.09 -18.74
N ALA A 187 5.41 -31.57 -17.60
CA ALA A 187 6.58 -32.12 -16.92
C ALA A 187 6.23 -33.51 -16.37
N GLU A 188 6.76 -34.53 -17.06
CA GLU A 188 6.77 -35.97 -16.80
C GLU A 188 5.78 -36.50 -15.74
N GLY A 189 4.68 -37.12 -16.22
CA GLY A 189 3.89 -38.07 -15.43
C GLY A 189 2.41 -37.74 -15.18
N ARG A 190 1.83 -36.69 -15.80
CA ARG A 190 0.39 -36.40 -15.68
C ARG A 190 -0.33 -36.54 -17.03
N SER A 191 -1.30 -37.46 -17.09
CA SER A 191 -2.09 -37.77 -18.28
C SER A 191 -3.07 -36.65 -18.65
N SER A 192 -3.13 -36.30 -19.93
CA SER A 192 -3.96 -35.26 -20.56
C SER A 192 -5.45 -35.61 -20.68
N GLY A 193 -6.08 -36.17 -19.62
CA GLY A 193 -7.41 -36.80 -19.71
C GLY A 193 -8.49 -36.32 -18.75
N SER A 194 -8.23 -35.37 -17.86
CA SER A 194 -9.26 -34.76 -16.99
C SER A 194 -9.49 -33.31 -17.41
N SER A 195 -10.74 -32.84 -17.38
CA SER A 195 -11.07 -31.41 -17.54
C SER A 195 -10.40 -30.60 -16.42
N SER A 196 -9.16 -30.20 -16.66
CA SER A 196 -8.25 -29.68 -15.63
C SER A 196 -8.58 -28.21 -15.37
N ARG A 197 -9.08 -27.87 -14.18
CA ARG A 197 -9.45 -26.50 -13.77
C ARG A 197 -8.38 -25.93 -12.84
N PHE A 198 -8.07 -24.64 -12.96
CA PHE A 198 -6.98 -23.99 -12.24
C PHE A 198 -6.96 -24.33 -10.74
N PHE A 199 -8.07 -24.11 -10.02
CA PHE A 199 -8.12 -24.32 -8.56
C PHE A 199 -8.08 -25.78 -8.13
N ALA A 200 -8.46 -26.72 -8.99
CA ALA A 200 -8.33 -28.15 -8.67
C ALA A 200 -6.87 -28.62 -8.73
N ASP A 201 -6.12 -28.05 -9.66
CA ASP A 201 -4.83 -28.58 -10.08
C ASP A 201 -3.62 -27.79 -9.56
N PHE A 202 -3.79 -26.50 -9.24
CA PHE A 202 -2.75 -25.69 -8.60
C PHE A 202 -2.50 -26.25 -7.20
N GLY A 203 -1.40 -27.01 -7.10
CA GLY A 203 -1.18 -27.96 -6.02
C GLY A 203 -0.16 -27.48 -5.00
N THR A 204 0.06 -28.29 -3.98
CA THR A 204 1.01 -28.01 -2.89
C THR A 204 2.42 -27.69 -3.40
N ARG A 205 2.92 -28.39 -4.45
CA ARG A 205 4.24 -28.11 -5.01
C ARG A 205 4.38 -26.71 -5.60
N ASP A 206 3.32 -26.17 -6.21
CA ASP A 206 3.34 -24.81 -6.76
C ASP A 206 3.35 -23.77 -5.64
N LEU A 207 2.54 -24.00 -4.60
CA LEU A 207 2.50 -23.17 -3.41
C LEU A 207 3.82 -23.22 -2.63
N ASP A 208 4.42 -24.40 -2.46
CA ASP A 208 5.73 -24.58 -1.83
C ASP A 208 6.82 -23.85 -2.60
N ALA A 209 6.77 -23.85 -3.94
CA ALA A 209 7.73 -23.12 -4.76
C ALA A 209 7.66 -21.61 -4.50
N ILE A 210 6.45 -21.05 -4.45
CA ILE A 210 6.22 -19.63 -4.12
C ILE A 210 6.68 -19.34 -2.69
N ARG A 211 6.32 -20.19 -1.72
CA ARG A 211 6.75 -20.03 -0.33
C ARG A 211 8.27 -20.04 -0.18
N ASN A 212 8.96 -20.96 -0.87
CA ASN A 212 10.42 -21.12 -0.82
C ASN A 212 11.18 -19.97 -1.48
N GLN A 213 10.54 -19.20 -2.37
CA GLN A 213 11.07 -17.94 -2.89
C GLN A 213 10.97 -16.79 -1.88
N GLY A 214 10.35 -17.03 -0.72
CA GLY A 214 10.23 -16.07 0.38
C GLY A 214 8.96 -15.23 0.36
N PHE A 215 7.96 -15.60 -0.45
CA PHE A 215 6.64 -14.96 -0.45
C PHE A 215 5.81 -15.42 0.75
N ASP A 216 4.97 -14.51 1.24
CA ASP A 216 4.12 -14.68 2.41
C ASP A 216 2.63 -14.75 2.03
N ALA A 217 2.28 -14.31 0.82
CA ALA A 217 0.92 -14.34 0.28
C ALA A 217 0.91 -14.59 -1.23
N ILE A 218 -0.20 -15.15 -1.71
CA ILE A 218 -0.54 -15.28 -3.12
C ILE A 218 -1.78 -14.44 -3.41
N TRP A 219 -1.70 -13.56 -4.40
CA TRP A 219 -2.85 -12.82 -4.93
C TRP A 219 -3.30 -13.46 -6.23
N VAL A 220 -4.47 -14.07 -6.21
CA VAL A 220 -5.07 -14.70 -7.39
C VAL A 220 -6.04 -13.71 -8.03
N MET A 221 -5.61 -13.07 -9.11
CA MET A 221 -6.41 -12.02 -9.74
C MET A 221 -7.48 -12.58 -10.70
N GLY A 222 -8.55 -11.81 -10.93
CA GLY A 222 -9.50 -12.06 -12.03
C GLY A 222 -10.26 -13.39 -11.95
N ILE A 223 -10.70 -13.77 -10.74
CA ILE A 223 -11.32 -15.08 -10.47
C ILE A 223 -12.83 -15.15 -10.74
N PHE A 224 -13.47 -14.01 -10.98
CA PHE A 224 -14.93 -13.91 -11.10
C PHE A 224 -15.41 -14.15 -12.54
N PRO A 225 -16.66 -14.60 -12.75
CA PRO A 225 -17.29 -14.64 -14.07
C PRO A 225 -17.27 -13.28 -14.77
N ILE A 226 -16.97 -13.28 -16.07
CA ILE A 226 -16.84 -12.07 -16.90
C ILE A 226 -18.11 -11.85 -17.73
N GLY A 227 -18.56 -10.61 -17.87
CA GLY A 227 -19.71 -10.25 -18.72
C GLY A 227 -19.51 -10.57 -20.20
N GLU A 228 -20.58 -10.93 -20.91
CA GLU A 228 -20.56 -11.26 -22.36
C GLU A 228 -20.89 -10.04 -23.23
N ARG A 229 -21.76 -9.17 -22.73
CA ARG A 229 -22.20 -7.99 -23.48
C ARG A 229 -21.05 -6.99 -23.69
N ASN A 230 -20.83 -6.60 -24.94
CA ASN A 230 -19.75 -5.70 -25.38
C ASN A 230 -18.33 -6.18 -25.01
N ARG A 231 -18.19 -7.45 -24.62
CA ARG A 231 -16.90 -8.08 -24.35
C ARG A 231 -15.97 -7.89 -25.55
N SER A 232 -14.75 -7.43 -25.27
CA SER A 232 -13.72 -7.25 -26.29
C SER A 232 -12.70 -8.39 -26.27
N GLY A 233 -12.05 -8.62 -27.41
CA GLY A 233 -10.96 -9.57 -27.54
C GLY A 233 -11.40 -11.04 -27.65
N THR A 234 -10.43 -11.91 -27.96
CA THR A 234 -10.58 -13.37 -28.05
C THR A 234 -10.18 -14.08 -26.74
N GLY A 235 -9.60 -13.36 -25.78
CA GLY A 235 -9.11 -13.86 -24.48
C GLY A 235 -10.17 -14.00 -23.39
N GLY A 236 -11.46 -13.88 -23.73
CA GLY A 236 -12.56 -13.91 -22.77
C GLY A 236 -12.88 -12.57 -22.11
N GLY A 237 -12.20 -11.48 -22.50
CA GLY A 237 -12.46 -10.12 -22.04
C GLY A 237 -11.76 -9.73 -20.74
N SER A 238 -12.04 -8.51 -20.28
CA SER A 238 -11.46 -7.96 -19.06
C SER A 238 -11.93 -8.76 -17.82
N PRO A 239 -11.02 -9.24 -16.94
CA PRO A 239 -11.40 -9.83 -15.66
C PRO A 239 -12.12 -8.85 -14.72
N TYR A 240 -12.08 -7.54 -15.02
CA TYR A 240 -12.67 -6.47 -14.24
C TYR A 240 -14.12 -6.15 -14.65
N SER A 241 -14.61 -6.67 -15.79
CA SER A 241 -16.04 -6.62 -16.15
C SER A 241 -16.79 -7.78 -15.49
N ILE A 242 -17.02 -7.67 -14.18
CA ILE A 242 -17.55 -8.77 -13.35
C ILE A 242 -19.06 -8.96 -13.52
N MET A 243 -19.47 -10.16 -13.93
CA MET A 243 -20.88 -10.57 -14.01
C MET A 243 -21.44 -11.01 -12.65
N ASP A 244 -20.63 -11.68 -11.82
CA ASP A 244 -21.05 -12.19 -10.51
C ASP A 244 -19.90 -12.18 -9.49
N HIS A 245 -19.93 -11.21 -8.56
CA HIS A 245 -18.93 -11.06 -7.49
C HIS A 245 -18.96 -12.19 -6.44
N ASP A 246 -19.95 -13.10 -6.46
CA ASP A 246 -20.09 -14.19 -5.49
C ASP A 246 -19.76 -15.58 -6.06
N ALA A 247 -19.29 -15.63 -7.31
CA ALA A 247 -18.98 -16.87 -7.99
C ALA A 247 -17.51 -16.93 -8.39
N VAL A 248 -17.03 -18.16 -8.63
CA VAL A 248 -15.77 -18.42 -9.31
C VAL A 248 -16.07 -18.61 -10.79
N HIS A 249 -15.22 -18.06 -11.65
CA HIS A 249 -15.29 -18.26 -13.09
C HIS A 249 -15.26 -19.76 -13.41
N PRO A 250 -16.24 -20.30 -14.17
CA PRO A 250 -16.38 -21.74 -14.36
C PRO A 250 -15.14 -22.41 -14.98
N ASP A 251 -14.41 -21.71 -15.85
CA ASP A 251 -13.14 -22.20 -16.42
C ASP A 251 -12.01 -22.36 -15.40
N LEU A 252 -12.06 -21.60 -14.29
CA LEU A 252 -11.05 -21.67 -13.23
C LEU A 252 -11.40 -22.69 -12.15
N GLY A 253 -12.68 -22.96 -11.94
CA GLY A 253 -13.15 -23.89 -10.93
C GLY A 253 -14.53 -23.55 -10.37
N THR A 254 -14.84 -24.18 -9.25
CA THR A 254 -15.99 -23.92 -8.41
C THR A 254 -15.57 -23.20 -7.13
N ARG A 255 -16.54 -22.65 -6.41
CA ARG A 255 -16.29 -22.02 -5.10
C ARG A 255 -15.73 -23.01 -4.06
N ASP A 256 -16.13 -24.27 -4.13
CA ASP A 256 -15.58 -25.35 -3.29
C ASP A 256 -14.12 -25.67 -3.63
N GLU A 257 -13.76 -25.70 -4.92
CA GLU A 257 -12.38 -25.86 -5.35
C GLU A 257 -11.51 -24.67 -4.95
N PHE A 258 -12.04 -23.45 -5.01
CA PHE A 258 -11.36 -22.26 -4.50
C PHE A 258 -11.13 -22.35 -2.99
N ARG A 259 -12.14 -22.72 -2.19
CA ARG A 259 -11.98 -22.94 -0.75
C ARG A 259 -10.90 -24.00 -0.47
N ALA A 260 -10.88 -25.09 -1.24
CA ALA A 260 -9.85 -26.12 -1.12
C ALA A 260 -8.46 -25.60 -1.50
N PHE A 261 -8.36 -24.73 -2.51
CA PHE A 261 -7.13 -24.03 -2.86
C PHE A 261 -6.64 -23.15 -1.71
N THR A 262 -7.52 -22.34 -1.10
CA THR A 262 -7.16 -21.50 0.04
C THR A 262 -6.64 -22.32 1.21
N ALA A 263 -7.31 -23.43 1.54
CA ALA A 263 -6.85 -24.34 2.60
C ALA A 263 -5.45 -24.91 2.30
N ARG A 264 -5.14 -25.24 1.04
CA ARG A 264 -3.79 -25.67 0.64
C ARG A 264 -2.77 -24.55 0.73
N ALA A 265 -3.12 -23.32 0.35
CA ALA A 265 -2.25 -22.16 0.48
C ALA A 265 -1.91 -21.88 1.95
N HIS A 266 -2.90 -21.90 2.84
CA HIS A 266 -2.71 -21.79 4.29
C HIS A 266 -1.80 -22.90 4.84
N ALA A 267 -1.99 -24.15 4.39
CA ALA A 267 -1.13 -25.26 4.79
C ALA A 267 0.33 -25.10 4.33
N ALA A 268 0.58 -24.41 3.21
CA ALA A 268 1.91 -24.03 2.74
C ALA A 268 2.47 -22.76 3.43
N GLY A 269 1.69 -22.14 4.33
CA GLY A 269 2.06 -20.90 5.02
C GLY A 269 1.92 -19.64 4.19
N LEU A 270 1.08 -19.65 3.16
CA LEU A 270 0.73 -18.49 2.33
C LEU A 270 -0.67 -17.98 2.70
N ARG A 271 -0.82 -16.66 2.77
CA ARG A 271 -2.13 -15.98 2.79
C ARG A 271 -2.71 -15.89 1.38
N VAL A 272 -4.03 -15.79 1.24
CA VAL A 272 -4.72 -15.66 -0.06
C VAL A 272 -5.40 -14.30 -0.19
N ILE A 273 -5.04 -13.58 -1.25
CA ILE A 273 -5.63 -12.30 -1.65
C ILE A 273 -6.40 -12.49 -2.96
N ILE A 274 -7.53 -11.81 -3.11
CA ILE A 274 -8.29 -11.73 -4.37
C ILE A 274 -8.63 -10.27 -4.72
N ASP A 275 -9.06 -10.02 -5.94
CA ASP A 275 -9.61 -8.71 -6.31
C ASP A 275 -10.95 -8.44 -5.63
N PHE A 276 -11.22 -7.18 -5.36
CA PHE A 276 -12.56 -6.63 -5.17
C PHE A 276 -12.70 -5.42 -6.11
N VAL A 277 -13.71 -5.45 -6.97
CA VAL A 277 -13.96 -4.39 -7.97
C VAL A 277 -15.25 -3.66 -7.62
N PRO A 278 -15.14 -2.54 -6.89
CA PRO A 278 -16.30 -1.80 -6.39
C PRO A 278 -16.87 -0.80 -7.40
N ASN A 279 -16.06 -0.18 -8.26
CA ASN A 279 -16.52 0.94 -9.09
C ASN A 279 -17.59 0.55 -10.11
N HIS A 280 -17.56 -0.67 -10.63
CA HIS A 280 -18.48 -1.09 -11.69
C HIS A 280 -18.69 -2.61 -11.71
N THR A 281 -19.68 -3.05 -12.49
CA THR A 281 -19.92 -4.48 -12.82
C THR A 281 -19.95 -4.65 -14.34
N SER A 282 -20.18 -5.86 -14.87
CA SER A 282 -20.51 -6.02 -16.29
C SER A 282 -21.92 -5.51 -16.63
N MET A 283 -22.18 -5.25 -17.92
CA MET A 283 -23.49 -4.78 -18.41
C MET A 283 -24.63 -5.82 -18.30
N ASP A 284 -24.29 -7.06 -17.98
CA ASP A 284 -25.18 -8.21 -17.82
C ASP A 284 -25.06 -8.83 -16.42
N SER A 285 -24.58 -8.05 -15.43
CA SER A 285 -24.33 -8.54 -14.09
C SER A 285 -25.59 -9.01 -13.34
N LYS A 286 -25.41 -9.95 -12.42
CA LYS A 286 -26.50 -10.41 -11.54
C LYS A 286 -27.05 -9.30 -10.65
N LEU A 287 -26.20 -8.35 -10.23
CA LEU A 287 -26.61 -7.20 -9.43
C LEU A 287 -27.54 -6.28 -10.23
N LEU A 288 -27.24 -6.02 -11.50
CA LEU A 288 -28.09 -5.21 -12.38
C LEU A 288 -29.45 -5.88 -12.63
N ASN A 289 -29.44 -7.20 -12.88
CA ASN A 289 -30.66 -8.01 -13.02
C ASN A 289 -31.45 -8.14 -11.70
N THR A 290 -30.82 -7.87 -10.56
CA THR A 290 -31.48 -7.94 -9.25
C THR A 290 -32.33 -6.69 -9.01
N ASP A 291 -31.71 -5.52 -9.20
CA ASP A 291 -32.36 -4.21 -9.09
C ASP A 291 -31.58 -3.15 -9.88
N PRO A 292 -32.15 -2.57 -10.95
CA PRO A 292 -31.47 -1.52 -11.72
C PRO A 292 -31.20 -0.24 -10.93
N ARG A 293 -31.84 -0.04 -9.76
CA ARG A 293 -31.59 1.09 -8.86
C ARG A 293 -30.29 0.96 -8.06
N PHE A 294 -29.58 -0.16 -8.20
CA PHE A 294 -28.20 -0.30 -7.71
C PHE A 294 -27.18 0.39 -8.63
N PHE A 295 -27.63 0.94 -9.76
CA PHE A 295 -26.78 1.50 -10.79
C PHE A 295 -27.13 2.95 -11.06
N VAL A 296 -26.13 3.73 -11.48
CA VAL A 296 -26.35 5.09 -11.96
C VAL A 296 -27.13 4.99 -13.27
N GLY A 297 -28.36 5.48 -13.27
CA GLY A 297 -29.26 5.30 -14.39
C GLY A 297 -30.65 5.87 -14.14
N LYS A 298 -31.49 5.81 -15.17
CA LYS A 298 -32.87 6.26 -15.11
C LYS A 298 -33.80 5.36 -15.92
N PRO A 299 -35.10 5.34 -15.61
CA PRO A 299 -36.10 4.81 -16.53
C PRO A 299 -35.92 5.34 -17.95
N ALA A 300 -36.01 4.46 -18.94
CA ALA A 300 -35.99 4.84 -20.35
C ALA A 300 -37.21 5.72 -20.66
N GLU A 301 -36.99 6.75 -21.47
CA GLU A 301 -38.07 7.66 -21.86
C GLU A 301 -38.99 6.99 -22.88
N PRO A 302 -40.32 7.06 -22.71
CA PRO A 302 -41.26 6.47 -23.66
C PRO A 302 -41.03 6.99 -25.08
N GLY A 303 -40.93 6.08 -26.05
CA GLY A 303 -40.77 6.44 -27.47
C GLY A 303 -39.34 6.78 -27.91
N ARG A 304 -38.33 6.69 -27.02
CA ARG A 304 -36.92 6.83 -27.40
C ARG A 304 -36.20 5.49 -27.24
N PRO A 305 -35.99 4.72 -28.33
CA PRO A 305 -35.40 3.38 -28.25
C PRO A 305 -33.91 3.41 -27.91
N ASP A 306 -33.19 4.43 -28.40
CA ASP A 306 -31.74 4.50 -28.23
C ASP A 306 -31.35 5.29 -26.96
N PRO A 307 -30.48 4.72 -26.11
CA PRO A 307 -29.92 5.42 -24.97
C PRO A 307 -29.03 6.60 -25.41
N PRO A 308 -28.91 7.66 -24.59
CA PRO A 308 -27.95 8.74 -24.87
C PRO A 308 -26.50 8.26 -24.73
N GLU A 309 -25.55 9.08 -25.18
CA GLU A 309 -24.11 8.75 -25.08
C GLU A 309 -23.69 8.42 -23.63
N GLY A 310 -22.89 7.36 -23.49
CA GLY A 310 -22.44 6.85 -22.20
C GLY A 310 -23.52 6.09 -21.42
N TYR A 311 -24.65 5.74 -22.05
CA TYR A 311 -25.66 4.84 -21.51
C TYR A 311 -25.88 3.63 -22.40
N PHE A 312 -26.43 2.57 -21.81
CA PHE A 312 -26.95 1.39 -22.52
C PHE A 312 -28.36 1.04 -22.04
N ALA A 313 -29.13 0.40 -22.92
CA ALA A 313 -30.46 -0.08 -22.59
C ALA A 313 -30.41 -1.39 -21.78
N HIS A 314 -31.22 -1.46 -20.71
CA HIS A 314 -31.42 -2.63 -19.87
C HIS A 314 -32.92 -2.87 -19.66
N ARG A 315 -33.38 -4.11 -19.83
CA ARG A 315 -34.76 -4.51 -19.56
C ARG A 315 -34.85 -5.08 -18.15
N ASP A 316 -35.54 -4.38 -17.24
CA ASP A 316 -35.86 -4.95 -15.93
C ASP A 316 -36.96 -6.01 -16.10
N LEU A 317 -36.55 -7.28 -16.03
CA LEU A 317 -37.45 -8.43 -16.18
C LEU A 317 -38.42 -8.58 -15.00
N LYS A 318 -38.12 -8.02 -13.82
CA LYS A 318 -39.00 -8.07 -12.64
C LYS A 318 -40.03 -6.94 -12.66
N GLY A 319 -39.60 -5.72 -12.97
CA GLY A 319 -40.44 -4.53 -13.00
C GLY A 319 -41.14 -4.28 -14.35
N GLY A 320 -40.73 -4.98 -15.41
CA GLY A 320 -41.31 -4.87 -16.76
C GLY A 320 -41.03 -3.53 -17.44
N ARG A 321 -40.01 -2.79 -17.00
CA ARG A 321 -39.67 -1.44 -17.47
C ARG A 321 -38.26 -1.41 -18.07
N ASP A 322 -38.08 -0.58 -19.09
CA ASP A 322 -36.75 -0.32 -19.67
C ASP A 322 -36.02 0.77 -18.89
N TRP A 323 -34.71 0.59 -18.76
CA TRP A 323 -33.79 1.49 -18.08
C TRP A 323 -32.66 1.89 -19.03
N TRP A 324 -32.17 3.12 -18.88
CA TRP A 324 -30.89 3.54 -19.40
C TRP A 324 -29.89 3.57 -18.25
N ILE A 325 -28.89 2.70 -18.31
CA ILE A 325 -27.85 2.54 -17.29
C ILE A 325 -26.55 3.15 -17.82
N ARG A 326 -25.81 3.85 -16.96
CA ARG A 326 -24.51 4.42 -17.33
C ARG A 326 -23.45 3.34 -17.52
N ASN A 327 -22.63 3.52 -18.55
CA ASN A 327 -21.35 2.80 -18.65
C ASN A 327 -20.43 3.22 -17.49
N GLY A 328 -19.60 2.31 -16.98
CA GLY A 328 -18.57 2.66 -16.01
C GLY A 328 -17.59 3.69 -16.58
N ALA A 329 -17.04 4.56 -15.74
CA ALA A 329 -16.07 5.56 -16.18
C ALA A 329 -15.15 6.02 -15.05
N PHE A 330 -14.11 6.75 -15.45
CA PHE A 330 -13.27 7.57 -14.58
C PHE A 330 -13.09 8.97 -15.18
N LEU A 331 -12.63 9.93 -14.38
CA LEU A 331 -12.31 11.27 -14.85
C LEU A 331 -10.89 11.33 -15.41
N TYR A 332 -10.75 11.83 -16.64
CA TYR A 332 -9.48 12.12 -17.29
C TYR A 332 -9.56 13.50 -17.98
N GLY A 333 -8.64 14.39 -17.63
CA GLY A 333 -8.60 15.75 -18.20
C GLY A 333 -9.89 16.56 -18.02
N GLY A 334 -10.64 16.31 -16.94
CA GLY A 334 -11.93 16.96 -16.66
C GLY A 334 -13.14 16.39 -17.40
N SER A 335 -12.97 15.27 -18.11
CA SER A 335 -14.04 14.57 -18.85
C SER A 335 -14.11 13.09 -18.47
N ARG A 336 -15.27 12.45 -18.67
CA ARG A 336 -15.45 11.02 -18.39
C ARG A 336 -14.89 10.17 -19.53
N ALA A 337 -13.96 9.28 -19.21
CA ALA A 337 -13.51 8.20 -20.08
C ALA A 337 -14.29 6.93 -19.73
N TYR A 338 -15.12 6.44 -20.66
CA TYR A 338 -16.02 5.32 -20.43
C TYR A 338 -15.39 3.96 -20.78
N TRP A 339 -15.69 2.96 -19.96
CA TRP A 339 -15.51 1.54 -20.29
C TRP A 339 -16.83 1.01 -20.87
N ASN A 340 -16.79 0.53 -22.11
CA ASN A 340 -18.01 0.21 -22.88
C ASN A 340 -18.61 -1.17 -22.60
N ASP A 341 -17.95 -1.97 -21.75
CA ASP A 341 -18.35 -3.32 -21.33
C ASP A 341 -18.76 -3.37 -19.85
N THR A 342 -18.90 -2.22 -19.18
CA THR A 342 -19.21 -2.15 -17.75
C THR A 342 -20.43 -1.29 -17.44
N ALA A 343 -21.07 -1.55 -16.29
CA ALA A 343 -22.20 -0.82 -15.75
C ALA A 343 -21.82 -0.13 -14.44
N GLN A 344 -22.06 1.18 -14.36
CA GLN A 344 -21.69 2.01 -13.22
C GLN A 344 -22.63 1.80 -12.02
N VAL A 345 -22.09 1.37 -10.89
CA VAL A 345 -22.88 1.19 -9.66
C VAL A 345 -23.15 2.53 -8.96
N ASP A 346 -24.20 2.60 -8.14
CA ASP A 346 -24.61 3.79 -7.38
C ASP A 346 -24.35 3.63 -5.87
N TYR A 347 -23.26 4.22 -5.39
CA TYR A 347 -22.89 4.22 -3.97
C TYR A 347 -23.70 5.18 -3.09
N SER A 348 -24.62 5.97 -3.65
CA SER A 348 -25.62 6.69 -2.86
C SER A 348 -26.68 5.74 -2.29
N ASN A 349 -26.82 4.53 -2.86
CA ASN A 349 -27.80 3.54 -2.44
C ASN A 349 -27.31 2.70 -1.23
N PRO A 350 -27.90 2.85 -0.03
CA PRO A 350 -27.45 2.14 1.17
C PRO A 350 -27.76 0.63 1.13
N ILE A 351 -28.75 0.19 0.33
CA ILE A 351 -29.02 -1.25 0.16
C ILE A 351 -27.88 -1.88 -0.64
N PHE A 352 -27.44 -1.22 -1.71
CA PHE A 352 -26.33 -1.70 -2.54
C PHE A 352 -25.02 -1.79 -1.73
N ARG A 353 -24.70 -0.76 -0.94
CA ARG A 353 -23.52 -0.77 -0.04
C ARG A 353 -23.49 -2.01 0.86
N ARG A 354 -24.61 -2.31 1.52
CA ARG A 354 -24.74 -3.50 2.38
C ARG A 354 -24.55 -4.80 1.59
N GLU A 355 -25.04 -4.86 0.37
CA GLU A 355 -24.90 -6.05 -0.47
C GLU A 355 -23.43 -6.30 -0.86
N MET A 356 -22.69 -5.26 -1.25
CA MET A 356 -21.27 -5.37 -1.54
C MET A 356 -20.45 -5.79 -0.32
N ILE A 357 -20.73 -5.21 0.85
CA ILE A 357 -20.09 -5.60 2.11
C ILE A 357 -20.40 -7.06 2.46
N ARG A 358 -21.65 -7.50 2.25
CA ARG A 358 -22.08 -8.89 2.47
C ARG A 358 -21.32 -9.86 1.57
N ILE A 359 -21.10 -9.51 0.30
CA ILE A 359 -20.32 -10.31 -0.65
C ILE A 359 -18.88 -10.47 -0.15
N VAL A 360 -18.22 -9.38 0.24
CA VAL A 360 -16.85 -9.41 0.78
C VAL A 360 -16.75 -10.28 2.04
N LYS A 361 -17.68 -10.12 3.00
CA LYS A 361 -17.72 -10.93 4.24
C LYS A 361 -17.83 -12.43 3.94
N ARG A 362 -18.59 -12.84 2.92
CA ARG A 362 -18.73 -14.26 2.56
C ARG A 362 -17.48 -14.86 1.95
N TRP A 363 -16.68 -14.10 1.21
CA TRP A 363 -15.39 -14.59 0.73
C TRP A 363 -14.44 -14.89 1.88
N VAL A 364 -14.46 -14.07 2.93
CA VAL A 364 -13.69 -14.35 4.16
C VAL A 364 -14.28 -15.54 4.90
N ALA A 365 -15.58 -15.52 5.20
CA ALA A 365 -16.24 -16.54 6.02
C ALA A 365 -16.24 -17.94 5.39
N ASP A 366 -16.57 -18.03 4.10
CA ASP A 366 -16.82 -19.32 3.44
C ASP A 366 -15.57 -19.85 2.73
N CYS A 367 -14.68 -18.96 2.27
CA CYS A 367 -13.52 -19.33 1.46
C CYS A 367 -12.16 -19.07 2.14
N GLY A 368 -12.13 -18.44 3.31
CA GLY A 368 -10.91 -18.17 4.06
C GLY A 368 -10.00 -17.12 3.42
N VAL A 369 -10.55 -16.21 2.62
CA VAL A 369 -9.76 -15.11 2.00
C VAL A 369 -9.17 -14.20 3.09
N ASP A 370 -7.88 -13.93 3.00
CA ASP A 370 -7.13 -13.14 3.98
C ASP A 370 -7.07 -11.66 3.63
N GLY A 371 -7.29 -11.29 2.38
CA GLY A 371 -7.31 -9.89 1.99
C GLY A 371 -7.84 -9.63 0.59
N PHE A 372 -8.03 -8.35 0.30
CA PHE A 372 -8.58 -7.87 -0.96
C PHE A 372 -7.70 -6.77 -1.54
N ARG A 373 -7.33 -6.92 -2.82
CA ARG A 373 -6.88 -5.79 -3.63
C ARG A 373 -8.11 -5.11 -4.19
N VAL A 374 -8.32 -3.86 -3.81
CA VAL A 374 -9.49 -3.06 -4.21
C VAL A 374 -9.13 -2.24 -5.45
N ASP A 375 -9.75 -2.60 -6.56
CA ASP A 375 -9.57 -1.96 -7.86
C ASP A 375 -10.04 -0.51 -7.83
N MET A 376 -9.19 0.38 -8.37
CA MET A 376 -9.43 1.82 -8.52
C MET A 376 -10.10 2.46 -7.30
N ALA A 377 -9.65 2.11 -6.10
CA ALA A 377 -10.35 2.34 -4.84
C ALA A 377 -10.73 3.82 -4.58
N TYR A 378 -9.95 4.76 -5.12
CA TYR A 378 -10.19 6.19 -4.93
C TYR A 378 -11.38 6.72 -5.74
N LEU A 379 -11.85 6.00 -6.77
CA LEU A 379 -13.00 6.43 -7.58
C LEU A 379 -14.31 6.42 -6.77
N ASP A 380 -14.38 5.57 -5.76
CA ASP A 380 -15.57 5.40 -4.91
C ASP A 380 -15.52 6.23 -3.61
N LEU A 381 -14.50 7.08 -3.45
CA LEU A 381 -14.52 8.10 -2.40
C LEU A 381 -15.62 9.11 -2.72
N ASN A 382 -16.43 9.46 -1.73
CA ASN A 382 -17.68 10.22 -1.91
C ASN A 382 -17.48 11.50 -2.72
N ASP A 383 -16.41 12.25 -2.44
CA ASP A 383 -16.13 13.51 -3.15
C ASP A 383 -15.74 13.29 -4.62
N PHE A 384 -14.93 12.27 -4.91
CA PHE A 384 -14.56 11.92 -6.29
C PHE A 384 -15.76 11.33 -7.06
N PHE A 385 -16.52 10.46 -6.40
CA PHE A 385 -17.72 9.86 -6.94
C PHE A 385 -18.78 10.93 -7.27
N ARG A 386 -18.99 11.90 -6.38
CA ARG A 386 -19.91 13.04 -6.60
C ARG A 386 -19.45 13.92 -7.76
N GLN A 387 -18.15 14.18 -7.89
CA GLN A 387 -17.62 14.92 -9.04
C GLN A 387 -17.89 14.20 -10.37
N THR A 388 -17.84 12.87 -10.36
CA THR A 388 -18.01 12.05 -11.57
C THR A 388 -19.48 11.84 -11.94
N TRP A 389 -20.36 11.63 -10.95
CA TRP A 389 -21.72 11.12 -11.14
C TRP A 389 -22.83 11.95 -10.49
N GLY A 390 -22.49 13.03 -9.75
CA GLY A 390 -23.41 13.72 -8.84
C GLY A 390 -24.71 14.23 -9.47
N PHE A 391 -24.72 14.57 -10.76
CA PHE A 391 -25.92 15.02 -11.47
C PHE A 391 -26.89 13.89 -11.84
N GLU A 392 -26.45 12.64 -11.74
CA GLU A 392 -27.19 11.46 -12.17
C GLU A 392 -27.58 10.54 -11.00
N LEU A 393 -27.19 10.88 -9.76
CA LEU A 393 -27.50 10.08 -8.58
C LEU A 393 -28.98 10.14 -8.20
N GLY A 394 -29.50 9.02 -7.70
CA GLY A 394 -30.87 8.93 -7.18
C GLY A 394 -31.08 9.58 -5.81
N GLY A 395 -30.01 9.99 -5.13
CA GLY A 395 -30.03 10.61 -3.81
C GLY A 395 -28.68 11.22 -3.41
N PRO A 396 -28.60 11.88 -2.24
CA PRO A 396 -27.33 12.38 -1.73
C PRO A 396 -26.41 11.23 -1.33
N MET A 397 -25.10 11.43 -1.47
CA MET A 397 -24.12 10.48 -0.92
C MET A 397 -24.24 10.40 0.61
N PRO A 398 -24.18 9.21 1.22
CA PRO A 398 -24.05 9.05 2.67
C PRO A 398 -22.84 9.82 3.22
N GLU A 399 -22.95 10.35 4.45
CA GLU A 399 -21.85 11.07 5.11
C GLU A 399 -20.59 10.22 5.28
N ARG A 400 -20.77 8.93 5.61
CA ARG A 400 -19.68 7.99 5.78
C ARG A 400 -19.21 7.43 4.44
N GLU A 401 -17.89 7.39 4.23
CA GLU A 401 -17.28 6.79 3.05
C GLU A 401 -17.65 5.31 2.91
N PHE A 402 -17.91 4.85 1.68
CA PHE A 402 -18.17 3.42 1.43
C PHE A 402 -16.98 2.56 1.84
N MET A 403 -15.78 2.99 1.45
CA MET A 403 -14.55 2.28 1.78
C MET A 403 -14.33 2.19 3.30
N GLU A 404 -14.67 3.24 4.05
CA GLU A 404 -14.62 3.19 5.51
C GLU A 404 -15.63 2.21 6.10
N GLU A 405 -16.87 2.23 5.61
CA GLU A 405 -17.91 1.30 6.04
C GLU A 405 -17.47 -0.15 5.76
N LEU A 406 -16.98 -0.42 4.56
CA LEU A 406 -16.48 -1.73 4.13
C LEU A 406 -15.37 -2.25 5.03
N THR A 407 -14.27 -1.51 5.16
CA THR A 407 -13.11 -1.96 5.94
C THR A 407 -13.48 -2.16 7.40
N THR A 408 -14.27 -1.26 7.98
CA THR A 408 -14.68 -1.33 9.38
C THR A 408 -15.58 -2.53 9.63
N GLU A 409 -16.60 -2.72 8.80
CA GLU A 409 -17.55 -3.80 9.00
C GLU A 409 -16.91 -5.17 8.80
N VAL A 410 -16.03 -5.33 7.82
CA VAL A 410 -15.31 -6.59 7.59
C VAL A 410 -14.35 -6.86 8.74
N LYS A 411 -13.51 -5.88 9.12
CA LYS A 411 -12.54 -6.05 10.23
C LYS A 411 -13.19 -6.24 11.60
N SER A 412 -14.42 -5.76 11.79
CA SER A 412 -15.18 -6.01 13.04
C SER A 412 -15.50 -7.49 13.27
N GLN A 413 -15.62 -8.28 12.19
CA GLN A 413 -15.89 -9.72 12.24
C GLN A 413 -14.63 -10.54 11.96
N PHE A 414 -13.75 -10.02 11.11
CA PHE A 414 -12.54 -10.67 10.63
C PHE A 414 -11.35 -9.71 10.76
N PRO A 415 -10.82 -9.49 11.98
CA PRO A 415 -9.77 -8.48 12.22
C PRO A 415 -8.47 -8.75 11.47
N GLY A 416 -8.26 -9.99 10.99
CA GLY A 416 -7.11 -10.38 10.18
C GLY A 416 -7.18 -10.01 8.70
N THR A 417 -8.33 -9.53 8.22
CA THR A 417 -8.55 -9.24 6.80
C THR A 417 -7.87 -7.95 6.37
N ALA A 418 -6.97 -8.05 5.40
CA ALA A 418 -6.24 -6.92 4.83
C ALA A 418 -6.97 -6.27 3.64
N PHE A 419 -6.86 -4.96 3.52
CA PHE A 419 -7.31 -4.21 2.34
C PHE A 419 -6.15 -3.45 1.70
N ILE A 420 -5.97 -3.66 0.41
CA ILE A 420 -4.91 -3.05 -0.40
C ILE A 420 -5.60 -2.18 -1.46
N ALA A 421 -5.35 -0.88 -1.48
CA ALA A 421 -5.92 0.00 -2.49
C ALA A 421 -5.02 0.07 -3.72
N GLU A 422 -5.59 -0.17 -4.90
CA GLU A 422 -5.11 0.46 -6.10
C GLU A 422 -5.51 1.94 -6.06
N GLY A 423 -4.56 2.80 -5.73
CA GLY A 423 -4.73 4.24 -5.69
C GLY A 423 -3.60 4.93 -6.45
N TYR A 424 -3.97 5.82 -7.38
CA TYR A 424 -3.04 6.69 -8.09
C TYR A 424 -3.08 8.14 -7.59
N ASP A 425 -4.00 8.42 -6.66
CA ASP A 425 -4.00 9.63 -5.85
C ASP A 425 -4.85 9.40 -4.59
N ARG A 426 -5.17 10.46 -3.83
CA ARG A 426 -6.05 10.42 -2.64
C ARG A 426 -5.55 9.46 -1.55
N TRP A 427 -4.23 9.35 -1.42
CA TRP A 427 -3.59 8.44 -0.47
C TRP A 427 -4.10 8.64 0.96
N ASP A 428 -4.17 9.89 1.40
CA ASP A 428 -4.53 10.22 2.79
C ASP A 428 -6.00 9.87 3.07
N ASP A 429 -6.89 10.02 2.08
CA ASP A 429 -8.31 9.67 2.20
C ASP A 429 -8.50 8.14 2.22
N LEU A 430 -7.78 7.42 1.36
CA LEU A 430 -7.75 5.94 1.38
C LEU A 430 -7.19 5.42 2.72
N SER A 431 -6.13 6.05 3.24
CA SER A 431 -5.57 5.65 4.54
C SER A 431 -6.59 5.82 5.68
N LYS A 432 -7.27 6.97 5.73
CA LYS A 432 -8.37 7.23 6.69
C LYS A 432 -9.55 6.26 6.51
N ALA A 433 -9.82 5.84 5.28
CA ALA A 433 -10.83 4.83 4.99
C ALA A 433 -10.45 3.42 5.51
N GLY A 434 -9.25 3.22 6.03
CA GLY A 434 -8.86 1.99 6.75
C GLY A 434 -8.11 0.96 5.90
N PHE A 435 -7.58 1.38 4.75
CA PHE A 435 -6.69 0.56 3.93
C PHE A 435 -5.36 0.30 4.65
N ASP A 436 -4.81 -0.89 4.48
CA ASP A 436 -3.57 -1.31 5.14
C ASP A 436 -2.34 -1.01 4.27
N LEU A 437 -2.49 -1.13 2.96
CA LEU A 437 -1.51 -0.76 1.94
C LEU A 437 -2.17 0.02 0.81
N ILE A 438 -1.41 0.92 0.19
CA ILE A 438 -1.79 1.59 -1.05
C ILE A 438 -0.64 1.42 -2.06
N TYR A 439 -0.96 1.25 -3.33
CA TYR A 439 0.03 1.15 -4.42
C TYR A 439 1.01 2.31 -4.38
N SER A 440 2.32 2.03 -4.32
CA SER A 440 3.33 3.09 -4.27
C SER A 440 3.55 3.74 -5.64
N LYS A 441 2.56 4.53 -6.04
CA LYS A 441 2.48 5.36 -7.23
C LYS A 441 2.55 6.84 -6.85
N ASN A 442 2.88 7.70 -7.82
CA ASN A 442 2.83 9.14 -7.62
C ASN A 442 1.43 9.57 -7.17
N SER A 443 1.35 10.53 -6.25
CA SER A 443 0.10 11.21 -5.88
C SER A 443 0.39 12.70 -5.82
N MET A 444 -0.26 13.45 -6.72
CA MET A 444 0.09 14.84 -7.01
C MET A 444 -1.02 15.82 -6.62
N GLU A 445 -2.24 15.34 -6.36
CA GLU A 445 -3.37 16.17 -5.93
C GLU A 445 -3.26 16.62 -4.46
N ARG A 446 -2.43 15.96 -3.65
CA ARG A 446 -2.14 16.42 -2.27
C ARG A 446 -1.17 17.62 -2.26
N PRO A 447 -1.33 18.59 -1.33
CA PRO A 447 -0.34 19.63 -1.10
C PRO A 447 1.07 19.05 -0.89
N GLY A 448 2.03 19.48 -1.72
CA GLY A 448 3.41 18.99 -1.71
C GLY A 448 3.69 17.74 -2.54
N GLY A 449 2.64 17.00 -2.96
CA GLY A 449 2.76 15.76 -3.72
C GLY A 449 3.59 14.67 -3.01
N HIS A 450 3.73 13.51 -3.64
CA HIS A 450 4.82 12.58 -3.34
C HIS A 450 5.18 11.72 -4.55
N GLN A 451 6.44 11.27 -4.54
CA GLN A 451 6.97 10.34 -5.53
C GLN A 451 6.65 8.89 -5.12
N GLY A 452 6.08 8.13 -6.05
CA GLY A 452 5.83 6.69 -5.93
C GLY A 452 7.07 5.87 -6.24
N TRP A 453 7.15 4.69 -5.64
CA TRP A 453 8.25 3.74 -5.86
C TRP A 453 8.39 3.35 -7.33
N TYR A 454 7.29 2.95 -7.97
CA TYR A 454 7.30 2.52 -9.36
C TYR A 454 7.74 3.64 -10.30
N ASP A 455 7.09 4.80 -10.21
CA ASP A 455 7.32 5.92 -11.12
C ASP A 455 8.74 6.48 -10.99
N SER A 456 9.27 6.54 -9.76
CA SER A 456 10.64 6.98 -9.50
C SER A 456 11.67 6.03 -10.08
N LEU A 457 11.49 4.72 -9.93
CA LEU A 457 12.40 3.76 -10.54
C LEU A 457 12.31 3.80 -12.07
N ALA A 458 11.13 4.07 -12.63
CA ALA A 458 10.91 4.15 -14.07
C ALA A 458 11.55 5.41 -14.69
N SER A 459 11.58 6.53 -13.95
CA SER A 459 12.21 7.76 -14.41
C SER A 459 13.74 7.67 -14.52
N ARG A 460 14.35 6.74 -13.76
CA ARG A 460 15.81 6.57 -13.61
C ARG A 460 16.53 7.81 -13.08
N ASP A 461 15.78 8.79 -12.58
CA ASP A 461 16.32 9.99 -11.97
C ASP A 461 16.79 9.66 -10.55
N PRO A 462 18.10 9.76 -10.23
CA PRO A 462 18.59 9.44 -8.90
C PRO A 462 17.92 10.26 -7.79
N GLY A 463 17.56 11.52 -8.07
CA GLY A 463 16.85 12.39 -7.14
C GLY A 463 15.49 11.84 -6.75
N GLN A 464 14.64 11.53 -7.74
CA GLN A 464 13.31 10.96 -7.53
C GLN A 464 13.38 9.62 -6.81
N ILE A 465 14.31 8.73 -7.20
CA ILE A 465 14.48 7.43 -6.54
C ILE A 465 14.85 7.61 -5.07
N ARG A 466 15.72 8.58 -4.73
CA ARG A 466 16.05 8.87 -3.32
C ARG A 466 14.85 9.38 -2.54
N GLU A 467 13.99 10.22 -3.12
CA GLU A 467 12.77 10.67 -2.45
C GLU A 467 11.79 9.52 -2.24
N ALA A 468 11.63 8.61 -3.22
CA ALA A 468 10.85 7.40 -3.05
C ALA A 468 11.42 6.47 -1.95
N ILE A 469 12.75 6.35 -1.86
CA ILE A 469 13.42 5.61 -0.77
C ILE A 469 13.11 6.24 0.60
N ARG A 470 13.21 7.56 0.74
CA ARG A 470 12.87 8.26 1.99
C ARG A 470 11.40 8.03 2.36
N ARG A 471 10.50 8.13 1.39
CA ARG A 471 9.07 7.89 1.58
C ARG A 471 8.80 6.44 2.01
N ALA A 472 9.38 5.46 1.32
CA ALA A 472 9.27 4.05 1.67
C ALA A 472 9.82 3.76 3.08
N SER A 473 10.94 4.40 3.45
CA SER A 473 11.53 4.29 4.79
C SER A 473 10.58 4.77 5.88
N TYR A 474 9.94 5.92 5.66
CA TYR A 474 8.92 6.44 6.58
C TYR A 474 7.67 5.53 6.63
N LEU A 475 7.19 5.07 5.47
CA LEU A 475 6.04 4.17 5.37
C LEU A 475 6.24 2.84 6.09
N HIS A 476 7.46 2.30 6.04
CA HIS A 476 7.86 1.10 6.78
C HIS A 476 8.02 1.36 8.27
N TRP A 477 8.48 2.57 8.65
CA TRP A 477 8.65 2.93 10.05
C TRP A 477 7.33 3.24 10.77
N GLN A 478 6.31 3.77 10.09
CA GLN A 478 5.03 4.13 10.72
C GLN A 478 4.12 2.91 11.00
N GLU A 479 3.17 3.05 11.93
CA GLU A 479 2.13 2.06 12.25
C GLU A 479 0.71 2.63 12.12
N GLY A 480 0.54 3.94 12.17
CA GLY A 480 -0.76 4.61 12.29
C GLY A 480 -1.54 4.76 10.99
N ALA A 481 -0.90 4.66 9.84
CA ALA A 481 -1.50 4.89 8.53
C ALA A 481 -1.15 3.77 7.54
N SER A 482 -1.75 3.76 6.35
CA SER A 482 -1.46 2.79 5.30
C SER A 482 0.04 2.76 4.96
N GLY A 483 0.58 1.56 4.80
CA GLY A 483 1.91 1.35 4.25
C GLY A 483 1.91 1.52 2.72
N GLY A 484 3.10 1.47 2.12
CA GLY A 484 3.24 1.41 0.67
C GLY A 484 3.38 -0.02 0.17
N LEU A 485 2.69 -0.34 -0.93
CA LEU A 485 2.95 -1.55 -1.70
C LEU A 485 3.94 -1.21 -2.81
N SER A 486 5.20 -1.59 -2.61
CA SER A 486 6.27 -1.40 -3.58
C SER A 486 6.25 -2.50 -4.64
N PHE A 487 6.36 -2.12 -5.91
CA PHE A 487 6.43 -3.06 -7.04
C PHE A 487 7.19 -2.44 -8.21
N ILE A 488 7.59 -3.30 -9.13
CA ILE A 488 8.12 -2.91 -10.45
C ILE A 488 7.31 -3.54 -11.60
N GLY A 489 6.37 -4.43 -11.29
CA GLY A 489 5.47 -5.04 -12.26
C GLY A 489 4.17 -5.42 -11.57
N ASN A 490 3.07 -5.30 -12.30
CA ASN A 490 1.73 -5.76 -11.97
C ASN A 490 1.00 -6.06 -13.31
N HIS A 491 -0.30 -6.35 -13.25
CA HIS A 491 -1.08 -6.66 -14.45
C HIS A 491 -1.45 -5.47 -15.35
N ASP A 492 -1.32 -4.23 -14.89
CA ASP A 492 -1.66 -3.02 -15.67
C ASP A 492 -0.43 -2.40 -16.35
N GLU A 493 0.74 -2.60 -15.76
CA GLU A 493 1.99 -2.04 -16.26
C GLU A 493 2.59 -2.89 -17.39
N ALA A 494 3.46 -2.23 -18.17
CA ALA A 494 4.36 -2.94 -19.06
C ALA A 494 5.25 -3.91 -18.25
N SER A 495 5.76 -4.97 -18.90
CA SER A 495 6.76 -5.82 -18.23
C SER A 495 7.94 -4.98 -17.76
N PRO A 496 8.60 -5.38 -16.65
CA PRO A 496 9.77 -4.65 -16.18
C PRO A 496 10.87 -4.52 -17.24
N GLN A 497 11.06 -5.54 -18.08
CA GLN A 497 12.02 -5.50 -19.18
C GLN A 497 11.75 -4.33 -20.14
N ARG A 498 10.48 -4.01 -20.43
CA ARG A 498 10.12 -2.85 -21.24
C ARG A 498 10.18 -1.55 -20.46
N ALA A 499 9.62 -1.53 -19.26
CA ALA A 499 9.52 -0.30 -18.46
C ALA A 499 10.90 0.23 -18.03
N PHE A 500 11.81 -0.66 -17.60
CA PHE A 500 13.11 -0.28 -17.05
C PHE A 500 14.28 -0.59 -17.99
N GLY A 501 14.10 -1.40 -19.03
CA GLY A 501 15.16 -1.70 -20.00
C GLY A 501 16.41 -2.28 -19.32
N PRO A 502 17.64 -1.78 -19.64
CA PRO A 502 18.87 -2.22 -18.99
C PRO A 502 18.88 -2.07 -17.45
N TRP A 503 18.07 -1.15 -16.90
CA TRP A 503 17.97 -0.90 -15.47
C TRP A 503 17.13 -1.94 -14.71
N THR A 504 16.44 -2.84 -15.41
CA THR A 504 15.53 -3.82 -14.80
C THR A 504 16.15 -4.59 -13.63
N GLY A 505 17.42 -5.02 -13.75
CA GLY A 505 18.12 -5.75 -12.69
C GLY A 505 18.27 -4.91 -11.41
N GLY A 506 18.75 -3.66 -11.52
CA GLY A 506 18.92 -2.78 -10.37
C GLY A 506 17.60 -2.34 -9.73
N ALA A 507 16.57 -2.05 -10.54
CA ALA A 507 15.23 -1.76 -10.04
C ALA A 507 14.63 -2.95 -9.25
N SER A 508 14.78 -4.16 -9.80
CA SER A 508 14.34 -5.41 -9.17
C SER A 508 15.07 -5.65 -7.86
N PHE A 509 16.39 -5.47 -7.86
CA PHE A 509 17.24 -5.68 -6.70
C PHE A 509 16.89 -4.72 -5.55
N LEU A 510 16.79 -3.41 -5.84
CA LEU A 510 16.36 -2.41 -4.86
C LEU A 510 15.00 -2.72 -4.26
N THR A 511 14.04 -3.17 -5.08
CA THR A 511 12.68 -3.46 -4.64
C THR A 511 12.65 -4.72 -3.78
N LEU A 512 13.29 -5.81 -4.22
CA LEU A 512 13.24 -7.10 -3.54
C LEU A 512 13.99 -7.12 -2.20
N MET A 513 14.92 -6.19 -1.96
CA MET A 513 15.62 -6.03 -0.69
C MET A 513 14.90 -5.08 0.28
N MET A 514 13.91 -4.29 -0.18
CA MET A 514 13.23 -3.29 0.63
C MET A 514 12.26 -3.97 1.62
N PRO A 515 12.37 -3.71 2.93
CA PRO A 515 11.34 -4.09 3.89
C PRO A 515 10.03 -3.33 3.64
N GLY A 516 8.90 -3.98 3.93
CA GLY A 516 7.57 -3.41 3.75
C GLY A 516 6.67 -4.29 2.88
N GLY A 517 5.52 -3.76 2.47
CA GLY A 517 4.62 -4.43 1.55
C GLY A 517 5.24 -4.48 0.16
N LEU A 518 5.37 -5.68 -0.40
CA LEU A 518 5.94 -5.89 -1.73
C LEU A 518 4.98 -6.67 -2.61
N LEU A 519 4.80 -6.21 -3.84
CA LEU A 519 4.09 -6.93 -4.88
C LEU A 519 5.07 -7.38 -5.96
N PHE A 520 4.97 -8.66 -6.31
CA PHE A 520 5.72 -9.29 -7.39
C PHE A 520 4.74 -9.96 -8.36
N TYR A 521 4.74 -9.52 -9.61
CA TYR A 521 3.87 -10.10 -10.62
C TYR A 521 4.49 -11.37 -11.20
N GLY A 522 3.82 -12.50 -11.03
CA GLY A 522 4.28 -13.78 -11.53
C GLY A 522 4.51 -13.77 -13.03
N SER A 523 5.52 -14.54 -13.47
CA SER A 523 6.14 -14.57 -14.80
C SER A 523 7.19 -13.49 -15.09
N GLN A 524 7.25 -12.43 -14.26
CA GLN A 524 8.37 -11.50 -14.28
C GLN A 524 9.71 -12.20 -14.07
N GLU A 525 9.74 -13.28 -13.28
CA GLU A 525 10.93 -14.07 -12.98
C GLU A 525 11.47 -14.86 -14.18
N VAL A 526 10.72 -14.95 -15.27
CA VAL A 526 11.17 -15.53 -16.54
C VAL A 526 11.22 -14.47 -17.65
N GLY A 527 11.00 -13.20 -17.29
CA GLY A 527 10.97 -12.08 -18.24
C GLY A 527 9.84 -12.18 -19.25
N PHE A 528 8.70 -12.78 -18.87
CA PHE A 528 7.60 -12.97 -19.79
C PHE A 528 7.01 -11.63 -20.26
N ASP A 529 6.83 -11.51 -21.57
CA ASP A 529 6.33 -10.29 -22.19
C ASP A 529 5.66 -10.55 -23.54
N GLN A 530 4.32 -10.45 -23.60
CA GLN A 530 3.54 -10.63 -24.83
C GLN A 530 2.42 -9.60 -24.95
N PRO A 531 2.72 -8.33 -25.24
CA PRO A 531 1.70 -7.28 -25.32
C PRO A 531 0.77 -7.47 -26.53
N ASP A 532 -0.44 -6.93 -26.44
CA ASP A 532 -1.30 -6.67 -27.61
C ASP A 532 -1.21 -5.17 -27.97
N PRO A 533 -1.31 -4.76 -29.24
CA PRO A 533 -1.27 -3.34 -29.61
C PRO A 533 -2.31 -2.46 -28.88
N ARG A 534 -3.42 -3.04 -28.40
CA ARG A 534 -4.45 -2.34 -27.63
C ARG A 534 -4.25 -2.45 -26.12
N GLU A 535 -3.36 -3.32 -25.67
CA GLU A 535 -3.09 -3.62 -24.27
C GLU A 535 -1.57 -3.69 -24.03
N PRO A 536 -0.91 -2.56 -23.70
CA PRO A 536 0.55 -2.45 -23.61
C PRO A 536 1.15 -3.12 -22.35
N LYS A 537 0.39 -3.96 -21.67
CA LYS A 537 0.79 -4.71 -20.47
C LYS A 537 1.57 -5.97 -20.83
N SER A 538 2.22 -6.60 -19.86
CA SER A 538 3.03 -7.81 -20.07
C SER A 538 2.17 -9.01 -20.48
N ILE A 539 1.02 -9.16 -19.84
CA ILE A 539 0.01 -10.19 -20.11
C ILE A 539 -1.32 -9.48 -20.44
N PRO A 540 -1.75 -9.43 -21.71
CA PRO A 540 -3.02 -8.84 -22.11
C PRO A 540 -4.20 -9.71 -21.66
N PHE A 541 -5.36 -9.08 -21.45
CA PHE A 541 -6.60 -9.74 -21.07
C PHE A 541 -7.43 -10.11 -22.30
N GLY A 542 -7.41 -9.27 -23.33
CA GLY A 542 -8.21 -9.42 -24.54
C GLY A 542 -7.70 -10.47 -25.51
N VAL A 543 -6.51 -11.04 -25.31
CA VAL A 543 -6.00 -12.14 -26.15
C VAL A 543 -5.46 -13.27 -25.28
N PRO A 544 -5.70 -14.54 -25.64
CA PRO A 544 -5.12 -15.67 -24.92
C PRO A 544 -3.59 -15.62 -25.03
N VAL A 545 -2.91 -15.80 -23.89
CA VAL A 545 -1.45 -15.94 -23.86
C VAL A 545 -1.06 -17.12 -22.98
N GLU A 546 0.10 -17.70 -23.31
CA GLU A 546 0.64 -18.85 -22.60
C GLU A 546 2.05 -18.52 -22.11
N ILE A 547 2.25 -18.60 -20.79
CA ILE A 547 3.54 -18.30 -20.17
C ILE A 547 4.54 -19.44 -20.43
N ASP A 548 5.64 -19.12 -21.11
CA ASP A 548 6.81 -20.00 -21.21
C ASP A 548 7.74 -19.78 -20.00
N TRP A 549 7.62 -20.68 -19.02
CA TRP A 549 8.44 -20.67 -17.80
C TRP A 549 9.93 -20.99 -18.03
N LYS A 550 10.34 -21.24 -19.28
CA LYS A 550 11.73 -21.49 -19.68
C LYS A 550 12.29 -20.42 -20.62
N ALA A 551 11.54 -19.36 -20.89
CA ALA A 551 11.85 -18.36 -21.91
C ALA A 551 13.25 -17.73 -21.74
N ASP A 552 13.58 -17.22 -20.54
CA ASP A 552 14.88 -16.61 -20.27
C ASP A 552 15.57 -17.21 -19.01
N PRO A 553 16.49 -18.18 -19.20
CA PRO A 553 17.24 -18.78 -18.09
C PRO A 553 18.15 -17.80 -17.34
N SER A 554 18.56 -16.69 -17.98
CA SER A 554 19.43 -15.69 -17.35
C SER A 554 18.65 -14.81 -16.39
N VAL A 555 17.46 -14.35 -16.80
CA VAL A 555 16.52 -13.62 -15.94
C VAL A 555 16.08 -14.52 -14.77
N LYS A 556 15.78 -15.79 -15.05
CA LYS A 556 15.42 -16.75 -14.00
C LYS A 556 16.52 -16.95 -12.96
N ARG A 557 17.78 -17.07 -13.38
CA ARG A 557 18.91 -17.14 -12.45
C ARG A 557 19.04 -15.88 -11.60
N PHE A 558 18.92 -14.70 -12.21
CA PHE A 558 18.97 -13.43 -11.49
C PHE A 558 17.93 -13.37 -10.37
N TYR A 559 16.65 -13.68 -10.67
CA TYR A 559 15.60 -13.66 -9.65
C TYR A 559 15.79 -14.75 -8.60
N ASP A 560 16.19 -15.96 -8.98
CA ASP A 560 16.46 -17.03 -8.01
C ASP A 560 17.58 -16.67 -7.04
N GLU A 561 18.65 -16.02 -7.52
CA GLU A 561 19.73 -15.51 -6.67
C GLU A 561 19.25 -14.35 -5.78
N THR A 562 18.47 -13.43 -6.34
CA THR A 562 17.93 -12.28 -5.61
C THR A 562 16.94 -12.72 -4.51
N PHE A 563 16.10 -13.72 -4.77
CA PHE A 563 15.20 -14.31 -3.76
C PHE A 563 15.98 -14.98 -2.64
N ARG A 564 17.03 -15.76 -2.95
CA ARG A 564 17.90 -16.36 -1.92
C ARG A 564 18.57 -15.29 -1.06
N LEU A 565 19.09 -14.24 -1.69
CA LEU A 565 19.76 -13.15 -0.98
C LEU A 565 18.78 -12.34 -0.11
N SER A 566 17.57 -12.06 -0.61
CA SER A 566 16.51 -11.42 0.16
C SER A 566 16.09 -12.28 1.36
N GLY A 567 15.98 -13.60 1.17
CA GLY A 567 15.73 -14.55 2.24
C GLY A 567 16.83 -14.56 3.31
N TRP A 568 18.09 -14.56 2.89
CA TRP A 568 19.24 -14.42 3.79
C TRP A 568 19.18 -13.10 4.56
N LEU A 569 18.90 -11.98 3.89
CA LEU A 569 18.84 -10.66 4.50
C LEU A 569 17.78 -10.59 5.60
N ARG A 570 16.57 -11.10 5.34
CA ARG A 570 15.49 -11.21 6.33
C ARG A 570 15.90 -12.11 7.51
N ALA A 571 16.58 -13.22 7.24
CA ALA A 571 17.03 -14.15 8.28
C ALA A 571 18.13 -13.53 9.18
N GLU A 572 19.08 -12.80 8.61
CA GLU A 572 20.18 -12.18 9.35
C GLU A 572 19.71 -10.97 10.17
N LEU A 573 18.94 -10.07 9.54
CA LEU A 573 18.56 -8.80 10.16
C LEU A 573 17.31 -8.89 11.04
N GLY A 574 16.42 -9.85 10.77
CA GLY A 574 15.09 -9.85 11.37
C GLY A 574 14.32 -8.60 11.00
N GLU A 575 13.67 -7.96 11.97
CA GLU A 575 13.12 -6.62 11.78
C GLU A 575 14.25 -5.60 11.65
N ALA A 576 14.26 -4.87 10.53
CA ALA A 576 15.23 -3.81 10.27
C ALA A 576 14.53 -2.47 10.06
N ASP A 577 15.15 -1.41 10.57
CA ASP A 577 14.83 -0.06 10.16
C ASP A 577 15.51 0.25 8.84
N VAL A 578 14.83 1.04 8.00
CA VAL A 578 15.36 1.51 6.71
C VAL A 578 15.77 2.96 6.88
N GLU A 579 17.01 3.26 6.51
CA GLU A 579 17.52 4.62 6.46
C GLU A 579 17.97 4.93 5.04
N ALA A 580 17.44 5.99 4.44
CA ALA A 580 18.00 6.51 3.20
C ALA A 580 19.47 6.90 3.45
N LEU A 581 20.38 6.43 2.60
CA LEU A 581 21.81 6.70 2.81
C LEU A 581 22.10 8.21 2.83
N PRO A 582 23.07 8.69 3.61
CA PRO A 582 23.40 10.11 3.64
C PRO A 582 24.04 10.49 2.31
N TRP A 583 23.57 11.59 1.73
CA TRP A 583 23.99 12.05 0.41
C TRP A 583 24.83 13.32 0.57
N GLU A 584 26.08 13.29 0.12
CA GLU A 584 26.87 14.50 -0.10
C GLU A 584 26.78 14.90 -1.58
N GLY A 585 26.34 16.13 -1.85
CA GLY A 585 26.11 16.60 -3.22
C GLY A 585 24.93 15.92 -3.90
N ASP A 586 25.04 15.70 -5.22
CA ASP A 586 24.02 15.07 -6.04
C ASP A 586 24.55 13.77 -6.69
N PRO A 587 24.72 12.69 -5.90
CA PRO A 587 25.31 11.46 -6.39
C PRO A 587 24.43 10.80 -7.45
N GLN A 588 25.06 10.15 -8.42
CA GLN A 588 24.37 9.44 -9.50
C GLN A 588 23.97 8.00 -9.12
N TRP A 589 24.32 7.56 -7.91
CA TRP A 589 23.91 6.28 -7.33
C TRP A 589 22.79 6.47 -6.31
N VAL A 590 22.08 5.39 -6.01
CA VAL A 590 20.94 5.34 -5.08
C VAL A 590 21.05 4.11 -4.17
N GLY A 591 20.31 4.11 -3.07
CA GLY A 591 20.43 3.06 -2.07
C GLY A 591 19.94 3.45 -0.68
N TYR A 592 19.86 2.45 0.18
CA TYR A 592 19.42 2.58 1.57
C TYR A 592 20.20 1.63 2.47
N LEU A 593 20.23 1.96 3.75
CA LEU A 593 20.84 1.18 4.80
C LEU A 593 19.76 0.45 5.60
N LEU A 594 19.95 -0.84 5.80
CA LEU A 594 19.13 -1.67 6.67
C LEU A 594 19.85 -1.88 7.99
N LYS A 595 19.20 -1.48 9.09
CA LYS A 595 19.74 -1.58 10.45
C LYS A 595 18.87 -2.54 11.26
N PRO A 596 19.38 -3.67 11.75
CA PRO A 596 18.58 -4.59 12.54
C PRO A 596 18.15 -3.92 13.85
N ARG A 597 16.85 -3.94 14.16
CA ARG A 597 16.31 -3.42 15.42
C ARG A 597 16.83 -4.16 16.63
N ARG A 598 17.16 -5.45 16.44
CA ARG A 598 17.73 -6.34 17.46
C ARG A 598 18.93 -7.09 16.86
N PRO A 599 20.13 -6.49 16.88
CA PRO A 599 21.32 -7.11 16.31
C PRO A 599 21.63 -8.45 16.99
N LYS A 600 21.87 -9.50 16.20
CA LYS A 600 22.33 -10.80 16.71
C LYS A 600 23.82 -10.73 17.05
N PRO A 601 24.30 -11.43 18.09
CA PRO A 601 25.73 -11.57 18.33
C PRO A 601 26.45 -12.12 17.08
N GLY A 602 27.46 -11.41 16.59
CA GLY A 602 28.19 -11.78 15.36
C GLY A 602 27.44 -11.50 14.04
N GLY A 603 26.21 -10.99 14.09
CA GLY A 603 25.46 -10.52 12.94
C GLY A 603 25.97 -9.17 12.42
N PRO A 604 25.55 -8.76 11.21
CA PRO A 604 25.90 -7.43 10.69
C PRO A 604 25.29 -6.31 11.53
N LYS A 605 26.02 -5.20 11.66
CA LYS A 605 25.51 -3.95 12.26
C LYS A 605 24.57 -3.23 11.31
N ALA A 606 24.86 -3.33 10.02
CA ALA A 606 24.03 -2.78 8.96
C ALA A 606 24.34 -3.46 7.63
N VAL A 607 23.41 -3.35 6.68
CA VAL A 607 23.61 -3.76 5.29
C VAL A 607 23.16 -2.64 4.37
N ALA A 608 24.02 -2.18 3.47
CA ALA A 608 23.66 -1.20 2.45
C ALA A 608 23.22 -1.92 1.17
N VAL A 609 22.07 -1.53 0.65
CA VAL A 609 21.58 -1.91 -0.68
C VAL A 609 21.86 -0.75 -1.62
N LEU A 610 22.66 -0.98 -2.65
CA LEU A 610 23.19 0.05 -3.53
C LEU A 610 22.83 -0.26 -4.97
N ALA A 611 22.56 0.76 -5.77
CA ALA A 611 22.36 0.59 -7.20
C ALA A 611 22.66 1.87 -8.01
N ASN A 612 22.97 1.67 -9.29
CA ASN A 612 23.32 2.72 -10.24
C ASN A 612 22.28 2.79 -11.36
N PRO A 613 21.34 3.75 -11.35
CA PRO A 613 20.32 3.87 -12.40
C PRO A 613 20.88 4.40 -13.75
N THR A 614 22.15 4.76 -13.83
CA THR A 614 22.75 5.43 -14.98
C THR A 614 23.50 4.49 -15.93
N GLY A 615 23.73 4.96 -17.16
CA GLY A 615 24.52 4.24 -18.18
C GLY A 615 26.04 4.36 -18.04
N GLY A 616 26.54 5.06 -17.01
CA GLY A 616 27.97 5.22 -16.74
C GLY A 616 28.39 4.48 -15.47
N ASN A 617 29.70 4.30 -15.28
CA ASN A 617 30.22 3.89 -13.97
C ASN A 617 30.00 5.02 -12.95
N VAL A 618 29.67 4.67 -11.71
CA VAL A 618 29.50 5.63 -10.62
C VAL A 618 30.33 5.22 -9.41
N ASP A 619 31.08 6.17 -8.86
CA ASP A 619 31.78 5.97 -7.59
C ASP A 619 30.79 6.19 -6.44
N VAL A 620 30.74 5.22 -5.53
CA VAL A 620 29.90 5.22 -4.34
C VAL A 620 30.75 5.57 -3.14
N ARG A 621 30.36 6.59 -2.39
CA ARG A 621 30.98 6.96 -1.11
C ARG A 621 29.91 7.44 -0.13
N PHE A 622 29.94 6.91 1.09
CA PHE A 622 29.10 7.41 2.18
C PHE A 622 29.73 7.06 3.52
N ARG A 623 29.35 7.82 4.56
CA ARG A 623 29.80 7.60 5.93
C ARG A 623 28.62 7.53 6.88
N GLN A 624 28.71 6.62 7.84
CA GLN A 624 27.81 6.54 8.99
C GLN A 624 28.66 6.43 10.27
N PRO A 625 29.16 7.57 10.79
CA PRO A 625 30.10 7.59 11.92
C PRO A 625 29.55 6.90 13.17
N GLN A 626 28.24 7.02 13.42
CA GLN A 626 27.56 6.37 14.56
C GLN A 626 27.64 4.84 14.50
N LEU A 627 27.80 4.27 13.29
CA LEU A 627 27.96 2.84 13.06
C LEU A 627 29.41 2.44 12.79
N GLY A 628 30.32 3.42 12.69
CA GLY A 628 31.72 3.20 12.30
C GLY A 628 31.90 2.81 10.83
N ILE A 629 30.99 3.23 9.95
CA ILE A 629 31.03 2.91 8.52
C ILE A 629 31.67 4.06 7.74
N ASP A 630 32.69 3.75 6.94
CA ASP A 630 33.26 4.60 5.89
C ASP A 630 33.41 3.72 4.64
N TYR A 631 32.49 3.86 3.70
CA TYR A 631 32.39 2.99 2.52
C TYR A 631 32.88 3.72 1.26
N SER A 632 33.63 2.99 0.43
CA SER A 632 33.96 3.42 -0.93
C SER A 632 33.93 2.23 -1.89
N GLY A 633 33.39 2.43 -3.09
CA GLY A 633 33.35 1.43 -4.15
C GLY A 633 32.93 2.06 -5.49
N THR A 634 32.75 1.22 -6.50
CA THR A 634 32.30 1.64 -7.83
C THR A 634 31.21 0.68 -8.32
N LEU A 635 30.13 1.22 -8.85
CA LEU A 635 29.06 0.45 -9.50
C LEU A 635 29.15 0.60 -11.01
N ALA A 636 29.07 -0.54 -11.71
CA ALA A 636 28.96 -0.60 -13.16
C ALA A 636 27.65 0.06 -13.66
N PRO A 637 27.51 0.39 -14.96
CA PRO A 637 26.26 0.90 -15.52
C PRO A 637 25.08 -0.03 -15.20
N PHE A 638 23.98 0.52 -14.69
CA PHE A 638 22.80 -0.26 -14.29
C PHE A 638 23.05 -1.33 -13.21
N GLY A 639 24.23 -1.28 -12.58
CA GLY A 639 24.68 -2.25 -11.58
C GLY A 639 24.05 -2.05 -10.21
N TYR A 640 24.18 -3.06 -9.36
CA TYR A 640 23.69 -3.08 -7.99
C TYR A 640 24.64 -3.91 -7.12
N ASP A 641 24.63 -3.63 -5.82
CA ASP A 641 25.51 -4.30 -4.87
C ASP A 641 24.89 -4.31 -3.45
N LEU A 642 25.40 -5.20 -2.62
CA LEU A 642 25.05 -5.34 -1.22
C LEU A 642 26.31 -5.30 -0.34
N ALA A 643 26.46 -4.24 0.45
CA ALA A 643 27.60 -4.09 1.36
C ALA A 643 27.20 -4.43 2.80
N ARG A 644 27.85 -5.44 3.39
CA ARG A 644 27.63 -5.87 4.78
C ARG A 644 28.67 -5.24 5.71
N PHE A 645 28.23 -4.68 6.85
CA PHE A 645 29.08 -4.02 7.85
C PHE A 645 29.00 -4.64 9.24
#